data_AF-A0A9Q0RMZ7-F1
#
_entry.id   AF-A0A9Q0RMZ7-F1
#
_cell.length_a   1.000
_cell.length_b   1.000
_cell.length_c   1.000
_cell.angle_alpha   90.00
_cell.angle_beta   90.00
_cell.angle_gamma   90.00
#
_symmetry.space_group_name_H-M   'P 1'
#
loop_
_entity.id
_entity.type
_entity.pdbx_description
1 polymer ?
#
loop_
_entity_poly.entity_id
_entity_poly.type
_entity_poly.pdbx_seq_one_letter_code
_entity_poly.pdbx_strand_id
1 'polypeptide(L)'
;MATILCSTETKPIETISDLLKWSENISVNNDDQTAQYYQIPKLVERDRSTLSDYEPLTLLCHDMKGGYLEDRFNDGHTNSDSYRFYYWSLIDIFCYFSHQFVTIPPINWTIAAHRNGVRCFGTIIVEDFTKYEENHSTNSYRMILDLLKDEQQLENLTNALTNIAKYYQFDGWLINIETEIPKEKIVLMVSFLRLLRSKMKEMLNINHDDITVLWYDSVTCDNGKLEWQNELNERNLQFFNACDGIFLNYCWKVKNLEQCQNIVDRKLWNRIFVGVDVFGRGCIGGGGFNTNIAIEEIYKKQLSMALFAPGWTHEKLGQHDFPSNEYKFWSKLTPYLSEQRISLELPIQTSFCQGFGKQLWENGKLCSPKSWYNLGRQELQPCFGDTLVTTDVAFNGGSCLKLLNTRTKLFHCSILVRKKNIVLKIIYKSNLPNDQILDLINPIIEFSSNNDTELYEIDSQKHKKTNFQVETHVDKLFNSWICKTVDFKFNLIENFIIKAIWVEISEENFGTYIGKLKFDIEKYFNSVYSEESSAAIATLKTLIQFLNKDNSSTAIELSKNVRNAINKLKEIDFRTEVESVAEIYFRFITLSASKFDEFNALKLELSRRSQLYMNKVINSRKDVAKNGQKFITDGCKILVHSRSRAVLETLLEARSKQRHFQVYVTESAPDYVGRDMNEKLKEAGITSTLILDSAVGYIMDRVDLVLVGAEGVAQSGGIINKIGTYQLAICAKALNKPFYVLAESYKFIRLYPLSQAEIPSRLKWRNENQMQKGEIKFDSEHPLVDYTPPNYITLLFTDLGTLTTAAVCDTLLQLYT
;
A
#
# COMPACT_ATOMS: atom_id res chain seq x y z
N MET A 1 11.83 -14.92 4.06
CA MET A 1 13.18 -15.52 4.06
C MET A 1 13.77 -15.43 2.64
N ALA A 2 15.10 -15.47 2.57
CA ALA A 2 16.00 -15.55 1.41
C ALA A 2 16.42 -14.22 0.74
N THR A 3 17.71 -13.97 0.90
CA THR A 3 18.59 -12.91 0.42
C THR A 3 18.89 -13.07 -1.08
N ILE A 4 18.89 -11.95 -1.83
CA ILE A 4 19.90 -11.45 -2.80
C ILE A 4 19.33 -10.10 -3.27
N LEU A 5 19.90 -8.99 -2.77
CA LEU A 5 19.64 -7.64 -3.31
C LEU A 5 20.45 -7.52 -4.60
N CYS A 6 19.83 -7.83 -5.75
CA CYS A 6 20.30 -7.28 -7.02
C CYS A 6 19.66 -5.90 -7.15
N SER A 7 20.31 -4.89 -6.58
CA SER A 7 19.79 -3.52 -6.61
C SER A 7 20.02 -2.91 -7.98
N THR A 8 18.94 -2.55 -8.66
CA THR A 8 19.03 -1.49 -9.67
C THR A 8 19.36 -0.19 -8.94
N GLU A 9 20.50 0.43 -9.24
CA GLU A 9 20.89 1.73 -8.67
C GLU A 9 20.71 2.83 -9.71
N THR A 10 20.25 4.00 -9.30
CA THR A 10 20.20 5.18 -10.16
C THR A 10 21.59 5.79 -10.26
N LYS A 11 22.04 6.09 -11.48
CA LYS A 11 23.34 6.71 -11.76
C LYS A 11 23.18 8.02 -12.54
N PRO A 12 24.08 8.99 -12.32
CA PRO A 12 24.17 10.16 -13.20
C PRO A 12 24.73 9.77 -14.57
N ILE A 13 24.62 10.69 -15.54
CA ILE A 13 25.31 10.58 -16.83
C ILE A 13 26.48 11.56 -16.83
N GLU A 14 27.68 11.05 -17.09
CA GLU A 14 28.94 11.79 -16.94
C GLU A 14 29.36 12.51 -18.24
N THR A 15 28.95 12.03 -19.42
CA THR A 15 29.39 12.58 -20.71
C THR A 15 28.26 12.80 -21.72
N ILE A 16 28.48 13.71 -22.68
CA ILE A 16 27.58 13.92 -23.81
C ILE A 16 27.40 12.65 -24.66
N SER A 17 28.48 11.87 -24.87
CA SER A 17 28.41 10.61 -25.61
C SER A 17 27.45 9.63 -24.94
N ASP A 18 27.53 9.49 -23.62
CA ASP A 18 26.69 8.56 -22.87
C ASP A 18 25.23 9.04 -22.87
N LEU A 19 25.00 10.35 -22.78
CA LEU A 19 23.67 10.95 -22.90
C LEU A 19 23.04 10.63 -24.27
N LEU A 20 23.78 10.80 -25.37
CA LEU A 20 23.27 10.55 -26.71
C LEU A 20 23.08 9.06 -27.03
N LYS A 21 23.85 8.18 -26.38
CA LYS A 21 23.70 6.72 -26.49
C LYS A 21 22.64 6.17 -25.57
N TRP A 22 22.15 6.96 -24.61
CA TRP A 22 21.20 6.51 -23.62
C TRP A 22 19.94 5.96 -24.29
N SER A 23 19.55 4.74 -23.93
CA SER A 23 18.31 4.11 -24.39
C SER A 23 17.76 3.21 -23.31
N GLU A 24 16.44 2.96 -23.36
CA GLU A 24 15.73 2.14 -22.38
C GLU A 24 16.28 0.70 -22.27
N ASN A 25 16.91 0.17 -23.32
CA ASN A 25 17.45 -1.19 -23.37
C ASN A 25 18.88 -1.32 -22.81
N ILE A 26 19.64 -0.22 -22.71
CA ILE A 26 21.04 -0.25 -22.22
C ILE A 26 21.09 -0.22 -20.68
N SER A 27 20.04 0.27 -20.02
CA SER A 27 19.93 0.34 -18.56
C SER A 27 19.47 -0.97 -17.90
N VAL A 28 19.11 -1.98 -18.68
CA VAL A 28 18.79 -3.34 -18.23
C VAL A 28 19.98 -4.24 -18.59
N ASN A 29 20.91 -4.47 -17.66
CA ASN A 29 21.90 -5.53 -17.85
C ASN A 29 21.17 -6.86 -18.10
N ASN A 30 21.62 -7.62 -19.10
CA ASN A 30 21.01 -8.87 -19.60
C ASN A 30 20.90 -10.02 -18.56
N ASP A 31 21.27 -9.81 -17.30
CA ASP A 31 21.12 -10.79 -16.22
C ASP A 31 19.89 -10.53 -15.32
N ASP A 32 19.20 -9.40 -15.48
CA ASP A 32 18.16 -8.97 -14.54
C ASP A 32 16.73 -9.24 -15.05
N GLN A 33 16.36 -10.53 -15.12
CA GLN A 33 14.99 -10.97 -15.46
C GLN A 33 13.95 -10.67 -14.36
N THR A 34 14.33 -9.96 -13.29
CA THR A 34 13.52 -9.70 -12.10
C THR A 34 13.18 -8.24 -11.83
N ALA A 35 13.59 -7.29 -12.69
CA ALA A 35 13.28 -5.87 -12.50
C ALA A 35 11.75 -5.65 -12.41
N GLN A 36 11.23 -5.58 -11.19
CA GLN A 36 9.90 -5.04 -10.94
C GLN A 36 9.93 -3.59 -11.39
N TYR A 37 9.16 -3.25 -12.42
CA TYR A 37 8.86 -1.85 -12.72
C TYR A 37 8.28 -1.22 -11.45
N TYR A 38 9.04 -0.36 -10.77
CA TYR A 38 8.51 0.44 -9.68
C TYR A 38 7.46 1.37 -10.27
N GLN A 39 6.21 1.20 -9.87
CA GLN A 39 5.14 2.08 -10.30
C GLN A 39 5.27 3.40 -9.54
N ILE A 40 5.84 4.41 -10.21
CA ILE A 40 5.92 5.77 -9.69
C ILE A 40 4.49 6.32 -9.65
N PRO A 41 4.01 6.82 -8.50
CA PRO A 41 2.68 7.40 -8.41
C PRO A 41 2.62 8.64 -9.31
N LYS A 42 1.47 8.83 -9.98
CA LYS A 42 1.20 10.08 -10.68
C LYS A 42 1.33 11.24 -9.69
N LEU A 43 1.92 12.35 -10.13
CA LEU A 43 2.00 13.58 -9.35
C LEU A 43 0.58 13.96 -8.89
N VAL A 44 0.40 14.06 -7.58
CA VAL A 44 -0.86 14.52 -6.99
C VAL A 44 -0.99 16.02 -7.23
N GLU A 45 -2.13 16.45 -7.77
CA GLU A 45 -2.35 17.87 -8.05
C GLU A 45 -2.45 18.70 -6.77
N ARG A 46 -2.12 19.99 -6.86
CA ARG A 46 -2.31 20.94 -5.77
C ARG A 46 -3.53 21.82 -6.04
N ASP A 47 -4.33 22.04 -5.01
CA ASP A 47 -5.45 22.97 -5.09
C ASP A 47 -4.95 24.40 -4.90
N ARG A 48 -4.89 25.14 -6.02
CA ARG A 48 -4.53 26.56 -6.04
C ARG A 48 -5.75 27.48 -6.15
N SER A 49 -6.98 26.96 -6.07
CA SER A 49 -8.22 27.73 -6.30
C SER A 49 -8.41 28.93 -5.37
N THR A 50 -7.80 28.93 -4.19
CA THR A 50 -7.86 30.02 -3.21
C THR A 50 -6.62 30.90 -3.20
N LEU A 51 -5.60 30.55 -3.98
CA LEU A 51 -4.35 31.30 -4.07
C LEU A 51 -4.48 32.28 -5.23
N SER A 52 -3.84 33.45 -5.11
CA SER A 52 -3.69 34.29 -6.30
C SER A 52 -2.82 33.56 -7.33
N ASP A 53 -3.08 33.73 -8.62
CA ASP A 53 -2.30 33.12 -9.73
C ASP A 53 -0.78 33.43 -9.66
N TYR A 54 -0.38 34.37 -8.81
CA TYR A 54 0.97 34.94 -8.71
C TYR A 54 1.59 34.76 -7.33
N GLU A 55 1.13 33.79 -6.54
CA GLU A 55 1.75 33.52 -5.24
C GLU A 55 3.21 33.03 -5.38
N PRO A 56 4.11 33.47 -4.48
CA PRO A 56 5.47 32.96 -4.40
C PRO A 56 5.52 31.44 -4.22
N LEU A 57 6.50 30.83 -4.86
CA LEU A 57 6.76 29.40 -4.80
C LEU A 57 8.05 29.13 -4.00
N THR A 58 8.12 27.94 -3.41
CA THR A 58 9.31 27.49 -2.67
C THR A 58 9.96 26.32 -3.38
N LEU A 59 11.21 26.48 -3.81
CA LEU A 59 12.04 25.43 -4.36
C LEU A 59 13.03 24.94 -3.30
N LEU A 60 13.17 23.63 -3.15
CA LEU A 60 14.21 22.99 -2.35
C LEU A 60 15.22 22.32 -3.28
N CYS A 61 16.44 22.85 -3.32
CA CYS A 61 17.57 22.26 -4.04
C CYS A 61 18.46 21.55 -3.02
N HIS A 62 18.37 20.22 -2.98
CA HIS A 62 18.81 19.49 -1.80
C HIS A 62 20.33 19.54 -1.55
N ASP A 63 21.12 19.55 -2.64
CA ASP A 63 22.60 19.55 -2.67
C ASP A 63 23.25 18.82 -1.48
N MET A 64 23.15 17.49 -1.46
CA MET A 64 23.74 16.66 -0.42
C MET A 64 25.17 16.32 -0.79
N LYS A 65 26.11 16.51 0.14
CA LYS A 65 27.51 16.13 -0.06
C LYS A 65 27.66 14.68 -0.50
N GLY A 66 28.31 14.52 -1.65
CA GLY A 66 28.55 13.24 -2.31
C GLY A 66 27.53 12.91 -3.40
N GLY A 67 26.26 13.28 -3.21
CA GLY A 67 25.14 12.84 -4.04
C GLY A 67 25.02 11.31 -4.11
N TYR A 68 23.88 10.78 -4.56
CA TYR A 68 23.68 9.35 -4.81
C TYR A 68 24.24 8.43 -3.70
N LEU A 69 23.94 8.74 -2.44
CA LEU A 69 24.36 7.97 -1.27
C LEU A 69 23.47 6.72 -1.17
N GLU A 70 22.96 6.36 0.01
CA GLU A 70 22.07 5.19 0.14
C GLU A 70 20.73 5.36 -0.60
N ASP A 71 20.37 6.59 -0.97
CA ASP A 71 19.17 6.93 -1.71
C ASP A 71 19.20 6.52 -3.18
N ARG A 72 20.39 6.20 -3.74
CA ARG A 72 20.53 5.70 -5.12
C ARG A 72 19.95 4.30 -5.33
N PHE A 73 19.85 3.51 -4.27
CA PHE A 73 19.42 2.11 -4.34
C PHE A 73 17.89 2.01 -4.33
N ASN A 74 17.32 1.43 -5.38
CA ASN A 74 15.87 1.35 -5.52
C ASN A 74 15.21 0.49 -4.43
N ASP A 75 15.86 -0.61 -4.03
CA ASP A 75 15.40 -1.48 -2.94
C ASP A 75 15.65 -0.92 -1.53
N GLY A 76 16.41 0.18 -1.43
CA GLY A 76 16.82 0.79 -0.17
C GLY A 76 18.08 0.16 0.43
N HIS A 77 18.38 0.55 1.67
CA HIS A 77 19.60 0.20 2.39
C HIS A 77 19.31 -0.01 3.89
N THR A 78 20.28 -0.51 4.66
CA THR A 78 20.12 -0.75 6.11
C THR A 78 20.53 0.44 6.99
N ASN A 79 21.07 1.50 6.39
CA ASN A 79 21.51 2.70 7.12
C ASN A 79 20.29 3.57 7.48
N SER A 80 19.90 3.60 8.75
CA SER A 80 18.77 4.41 9.22
C SER A 80 19.09 5.90 9.39
N ASP A 81 20.37 6.27 9.29
CA ASP A 81 20.84 7.64 9.52
C ASP A 81 20.95 8.44 8.21
N SER A 82 20.53 7.87 7.08
CA SER A 82 20.52 8.55 5.78
C SER A 82 19.59 9.78 5.77
N TYR A 83 19.98 10.80 5.01
CA TYR A 83 19.18 12.02 4.83
C TYR A 83 17.81 11.70 4.24
N ARG A 84 16.80 12.42 4.69
CA ARG A 84 15.41 12.28 4.23
C ARG A 84 14.70 13.60 4.39
N PHE A 85 13.84 13.91 3.45
CA PHE A 85 12.95 15.05 3.53
C PHE A 85 11.51 14.59 3.75
N TYR A 86 10.75 15.35 4.54
CA TYR A 86 9.36 15.03 4.89
C TYR A 86 8.46 16.25 5.12
N TYR A 87 8.95 17.47 4.88
CA TYR A 87 8.14 18.70 4.97
C TYR A 87 7.66 19.18 3.60
N TRP A 88 7.15 18.23 2.81
CA TRP A 88 6.69 18.45 1.44
C TRP A 88 5.57 19.48 1.31
N SER A 89 4.78 19.68 2.38
CA SER A 89 3.71 20.68 2.45
C SER A 89 4.21 22.13 2.42
N LEU A 90 5.52 22.37 2.59
CA LEU A 90 6.12 23.70 2.61
C LEU A 90 6.88 24.06 1.31
N ILE A 91 7.00 23.13 0.36
CA ILE A 91 7.76 23.33 -0.88
C ILE A 91 6.90 22.97 -2.10
N ASP A 92 7.18 23.57 -3.26
CA ASP A 92 6.51 23.33 -4.54
C ASP A 92 7.34 22.46 -5.48
N ILE A 93 8.65 22.67 -5.46
CA ILE A 93 9.60 22.00 -6.36
C ILE A 93 10.73 21.42 -5.50
N PHE A 94 11.03 20.16 -5.69
CA PHE A 94 12.21 19.49 -5.16
C PHE A 94 13.19 19.25 -6.30
N CYS A 95 14.40 19.77 -6.18
CA CYS A 95 15.47 19.58 -7.15
C CYS A 95 16.52 18.64 -6.58
N TYR A 96 16.71 17.49 -7.22
CA TYR A 96 17.79 16.57 -6.92
C TYR A 96 19.09 17.09 -7.54
N PHE A 97 19.97 17.65 -6.72
CA PHE A 97 21.19 18.30 -7.17
C PHE A 97 22.41 17.44 -6.87
N SER A 98 23.33 17.35 -7.83
CA SER A 98 24.66 16.79 -7.64
C SER A 98 25.64 17.47 -8.59
N HIS A 99 26.93 17.36 -8.31
CA HIS A 99 28.02 17.88 -9.14
C HIS A 99 28.36 16.91 -10.29
N GLN A 100 27.36 16.43 -11.01
CA GLN A 100 27.48 15.47 -12.11
C GLN A 100 26.72 15.99 -13.33
N PHE A 101 27.29 15.84 -14.53
CA PHE A 101 26.81 16.49 -15.75
C PHE A 101 25.29 16.41 -15.93
N VAL A 102 24.72 15.20 -16.00
CA VAL A 102 23.26 15.01 -15.93
C VAL A 102 22.93 14.23 -14.66
N THR A 103 22.29 14.93 -13.74
CA THR A 103 21.81 14.39 -12.48
C THR A 103 20.37 13.91 -12.64
N ILE A 104 20.19 12.59 -12.68
CA ILE A 104 18.89 11.91 -12.65
C ILE A 104 18.45 11.73 -11.18
N PRO A 105 17.28 12.25 -10.75
CA PRO A 105 16.77 12.00 -9.40
C PRO A 105 16.61 10.50 -9.15
N PRO A 106 17.12 9.95 -8.02
CA PRO A 106 16.80 8.58 -7.65
C PRO A 106 15.28 8.40 -7.52
N ILE A 107 14.76 7.31 -8.07
CA ILE A 107 13.31 7.05 -8.18
C ILE A 107 12.56 7.18 -6.85
N ASN A 108 13.22 6.84 -5.75
CA ASN A 108 12.69 6.90 -4.40
C ASN A 108 12.36 8.34 -3.97
N TRP A 109 13.09 9.34 -4.45
CA TRP A 109 12.80 10.77 -4.24
C TRP A 109 11.59 11.21 -5.06
N THR A 110 11.51 10.81 -6.33
CA THR A 110 10.35 11.10 -7.20
C THR A 110 9.07 10.53 -6.61
N ILE A 111 9.10 9.27 -6.13
CA ILE A 111 7.95 8.63 -5.47
C ILE A 111 7.50 9.43 -4.23
N ALA A 112 8.44 9.84 -3.38
CA ALA A 112 8.12 10.60 -2.17
C ALA A 112 7.56 12.00 -2.49
N ALA A 113 8.15 12.70 -3.46
CA ALA A 113 7.69 14.00 -3.91
C ALA A 113 6.28 13.93 -4.52
N HIS A 114 6.05 13.02 -5.48
CA HIS A 114 4.77 12.88 -6.17
C HIS A 114 3.61 12.52 -5.23
N ARG A 115 3.83 11.64 -4.24
CA ARG A 115 2.82 11.31 -3.22
C ARG A 115 2.35 12.52 -2.42
N ASN A 116 3.23 13.51 -2.25
CA ASN A 116 2.94 14.74 -1.52
C ASN A 116 2.69 15.95 -2.47
N GLY A 117 2.45 15.68 -3.76
CA GLY A 117 2.12 16.69 -4.76
C GLY A 117 3.24 17.69 -5.03
N VAL A 118 4.51 17.29 -4.90
CA VAL A 118 5.69 18.11 -5.19
C VAL A 118 6.34 17.64 -6.49
N ARG A 119 6.70 18.60 -7.35
CA ARG A 119 7.43 18.29 -8.59
C ARG A 119 8.89 17.94 -8.28
N CYS A 120 9.41 16.91 -8.94
CA CYS A 120 10.77 16.43 -8.77
C CYS A 120 11.63 16.78 -10.00
N PHE A 121 12.71 17.53 -9.83
CA PHE A 121 13.58 17.99 -10.91
C PHE A 121 14.95 17.31 -10.82
N GLY A 122 15.53 16.99 -11.98
CA GLY A 122 16.96 16.72 -12.11
C GLY A 122 17.77 17.99 -12.32
N THR A 123 19.09 17.85 -12.41
CA THR A 123 20.01 18.95 -12.68
C THR A 123 20.88 18.64 -13.90
N ILE A 124 21.07 19.62 -14.77
CA ILE A 124 22.11 19.61 -15.80
C ILE A 124 23.13 20.66 -15.40
N ILE A 125 24.36 20.24 -15.10
CA ILE A 125 25.43 21.14 -14.68
C ILE A 125 26.65 21.04 -15.59
N VAL A 126 27.24 22.19 -15.92
CA VAL A 126 28.50 22.27 -16.66
C VAL A 126 29.48 23.10 -15.85
N GLU A 127 30.45 22.45 -15.20
CA GLU A 127 31.45 23.09 -14.32
C GLU A 127 32.83 22.44 -14.51
N ASP A 128 33.91 23.14 -14.10
CA ASP A 128 35.27 22.58 -14.11
C ASP A 128 35.56 21.78 -12.83
N PHE A 129 35.84 20.48 -12.96
CA PHE A 129 36.09 19.57 -11.83
C PHE A 129 37.51 19.71 -11.24
N THR A 130 37.63 19.66 -9.91
CA THR A 130 38.92 19.66 -9.17
C THR A 130 39.55 18.27 -8.96
N LYS A 131 39.30 17.30 -9.85
CA LYS A 131 39.89 15.95 -9.74
C LYS A 131 40.60 15.37 -10.97
N TYR A 132 40.87 16.16 -12.01
CA TYR A 132 41.79 15.75 -13.06
C TYR A 132 42.75 16.89 -13.42
N GLU A 133 44.01 16.58 -13.14
CA GLU A 133 45.31 17.14 -13.52
C GLU A 133 45.46 18.57 -14.07
N GLU A 134 46.51 19.19 -13.54
CA GLU A 134 47.13 20.44 -13.95
C GLU A 134 47.34 20.53 -15.47
N ASN A 135 46.99 21.71 -16.01
CA ASN A 135 47.18 22.16 -17.39
C ASN A 135 46.07 21.79 -18.38
N HIS A 136 44.89 22.41 -18.23
CA HIS A 136 44.42 23.47 -19.11
C HIS A 136 43.07 23.98 -18.60
N SER A 137 42.78 25.26 -18.79
CA SER A 137 41.39 25.71 -18.96
C SER A 137 40.68 24.81 -19.99
N THR A 138 39.38 24.59 -19.86
CA THR A 138 38.47 24.11 -20.92
C THR A 138 38.09 22.61 -21.01
N ASN A 139 37.78 21.90 -19.91
CA ASN A 139 36.92 20.71 -20.08
C ASN A 139 35.44 21.14 -20.20
N SER A 140 34.94 21.94 -19.26
CA SER A 140 33.58 22.48 -19.29
C SER A 140 33.30 23.34 -20.54
N TYR A 141 34.23 24.22 -20.92
CA TYR A 141 34.09 25.07 -22.11
C TYR A 141 34.05 24.27 -23.41
N ARG A 142 34.85 23.20 -23.54
CA ARG A 142 34.74 22.26 -24.68
C ARG A 142 33.40 21.55 -24.68
N MET A 143 32.94 21.14 -23.50
CA MET A 143 31.61 20.54 -23.37
C MET A 143 30.50 21.49 -23.82
N ILE A 144 30.61 22.79 -23.56
CA ILE A 144 29.68 23.80 -24.12
C ILE A 144 29.76 23.89 -25.64
N LEU A 145 30.96 23.85 -26.22
CA LEU A 145 31.12 23.85 -27.69
C LEU A 145 30.47 22.62 -28.31
N ASP A 146 30.60 21.45 -27.69
CA ASP A 146 30.02 20.19 -28.14
C ASP A 146 28.51 20.14 -27.92
N LEU A 147 28.02 20.66 -26.79
CA LEU A 147 26.59 20.76 -26.48
C LEU A 147 25.90 21.69 -27.50
N LEU A 148 26.50 22.84 -27.76
CA LEU A 148 25.99 23.89 -28.66
C LEU A 148 26.57 23.79 -30.07
N LYS A 149 26.87 22.57 -30.56
CA LYS A 149 27.52 22.39 -31.86
C LYS A 149 26.69 22.93 -33.03
N ASP A 150 25.47 22.44 -33.19
CA ASP A 150 24.51 22.77 -34.24
C ASP A 150 23.07 22.43 -33.79
N GLU A 151 22.05 22.81 -34.58
CA GLU A 151 20.64 22.59 -34.23
C GLU A 151 20.27 21.10 -34.11
N GLN A 152 20.88 20.23 -34.92
CA GLN A 152 20.64 18.79 -34.86
C GLN A 152 21.13 18.20 -33.53
N GLN A 153 22.28 18.65 -33.05
CA GLN A 153 22.81 18.29 -31.75
C GLN A 153 21.87 18.73 -30.62
N LEU A 154 21.34 19.96 -30.67
CA LEU A 154 20.35 20.43 -29.68
C LEU A 154 19.13 19.53 -29.65
N GLU A 155 18.60 19.16 -30.81
CA GLU A 155 17.44 18.28 -30.90
C GLU A 155 17.71 16.89 -30.31
N ASN A 156 18.86 16.31 -30.62
CA ASN A 156 19.27 15.00 -30.09
C ASN A 156 19.41 15.03 -28.57
N LEU A 157 20.06 16.07 -28.03
CA LEU A 157 20.24 16.26 -26.59
C LEU A 157 18.89 16.44 -25.89
N THR A 158 18.02 17.31 -26.43
CA THR A 158 16.69 17.51 -25.86
C THR A 158 15.88 16.21 -25.88
N ASN A 159 15.90 15.46 -26.98
CA ASN A 159 15.22 14.16 -27.05
C ASN A 159 15.72 13.19 -25.99
N ALA A 160 17.04 13.08 -25.82
CA ALA A 160 17.63 12.21 -24.81
C ALA A 160 17.19 12.60 -23.38
N LEU A 161 17.28 13.90 -23.05
CA LEU A 161 16.88 14.43 -21.73
C LEU A 161 15.39 14.23 -21.45
N THR A 162 14.52 14.48 -22.44
CA THR A 162 13.08 14.23 -22.32
C THR A 162 12.79 12.73 -22.18
N ASN A 163 13.48 11.86 -22.93
CA ASN A 163 13.30 10.41 -22.78
C ASN A 163 13.75 9.89 -21.42
N ILE A 164 14.85 10.42 -20.87
CA ILE A 164 15.30 10.11 -19.50
C ILE A 164 14.24 10.54 -18.49
N ALA A 165 13.76 11.78 -18.58
CA ALA A 165 12.71 12.28 -17.69
C ALA A 165 11.42 11.46 -17.79
N LYS A 166 11.06 11.02 -18.99
CA LYS A 166 9.91 10.13 -19.23
C LYS A 166 10.10 8.75 -18.59
N TYR A 167 11.27 8.15 -18.74
CA TYR A 167 11.57 6.81 -18.23
C TYR A 167 11.63 6.77 -16.70
N TYR A 168 12.33 7.72 -16.09
CA TYR A 168 12.42 7.87 -14.63
C TYR A 168 11.25 8.68 -14.02
N GLN A 169 10.32 9.14 -14.86
CA GLN A 169 9.08 9.86 -14.55
C GLN A 169 9.24 11.03 -13.57
N PHE A 170 10.19 11.93 -13.82
CA PHE A 170 10.34 13.18 -13.08
C PHE A 170 10.00 14.40 -13.96
N ASP A 171 9.80 15.57 -13.34
CA ASP A 171 8.96 16.63 -13.91
C ASP A 171 9.73 17.78 -14.55
N GLY A 172 11.06 17.83 -14.43
CA GLY A 172 11.80 19.01 -14.86
C GLY A 172 13.31 18.98 -14.68
N TRP A 173 13.94 20.07 -15.08
CA TRP A 173 15.38 20.27 -15.07
C TRP A 173 15.76 21.65 -14.55
N LEU A 174 16.74 21.69 -13.63
CA LEU A 174 17.53 22.89 -13.36
C LEU A 174 18.76 22.90 -14.29
N ILE A 175 18.96 23.97 -15.05
CA ILE A 175 20.11 24.16 -15.93
C ILE A 175 21.11 25.09 -15.25
N ASN A 176 22.28 24.56 -14.88
CA ASN A 176 23.36 25.32 -14.26
C ASN A 176 24.62 25.33 -15.15
N ILE A 177 24.96 26.47 -15.73
CA ILE A 177 26.12 26.61 -16.62
C ILE A 177 27.19 27.45 -15.91
N GLU A 178 28.12 26.78 -15.22
CA GLU A 178 29.21 27.38 -14.46
C GLU A 178 30.48 27.53 -15.32
N THR A 179 30.32 27.88 -16.60
CA THR A 179 31.42 28.11 -17.54
C THR A 179 31.02 29.10 -18.62
N GLU A 180 31.98 29.76 -19.26
CA GLU A 180 31.71 30.75 -20.31
C GLU A 180 31.06 30.12 -21.54
N ILE A 181 30.15 30.85 -22.19
CA ILE A 181 29.55 30.50 -23.47
C ILE A 181 30.13 31.43 -24.56
N PRO A 182 30.67 30.91 -25.67
CA PRO A 182 31.08 31.76 -26.78
C PRO A 182 29.92 32.63 -27.27
N LYS A 183 30.19 33.90 -27.56
CA LYS A 183 29.15 34.88 -27.89
C LYS A 183 28.25 34.43 -29.04
N GLU A 184 28.82 33.81 -30.05
CA GLU A 184 28.11 33.25 -31.21
C GLU A 184 27.22 32.05 -30.87
N LYS A 185 27.45 31.37 -29.75
CA LYS A 185 26.68 30.20 -29.28
C LYS A 185 25.54 30.56 -28.32
N ILE A 186 25.46 31.79 -27.82
CA ILE A 186 24.38 32.24 -26.91
C ILE A 186 22.99 32.01 -27.53
N VAL A 187 22.84 32.26 -28.84
CA VAL A 187 21.59 32.05 -29.57
C VAL A 187 21.20 30.56 -29.58
N LEU A 188 22.17 29.66 -29.71
CA LEU A 188 21.94 28.21 -29.65
C LEU A 188 21.57 27.77 -28.23
N MET A 189 22.19 28.33 -27.19
CA MET A 189 21.79 28.06 -25.80
C MET A 189 20.33 28.46 -25.55
N VAL A 190 19.94 29.65 -25.98
CA VAL A 190 18.54 30.11 -25.86
C VAL A 190 17.58 29.21 -26.64
N SER A 191 18.00 28.72 -27.80
CA SER A 191 17.21 27.79 -28.62
C SER A 191 17.08 26.42 -27.95
N PHE A 192 18.15 25.91 -27.35
CA PHE A 192 18.16 24.68 -26.56
C PHE A 192 17.20 24.75 -25.38
N LEU A 193 17.25 25.84 -24.60
CA LEU A 193 16.36 26.03 -23.44
C LEU A 193 14.88 26.05 -23.86
N ARG A 194 14.55 26.76 -24.95
CA ARG A 194 13.17 26.79 -25.49
C ARG A 194 12.71 25.43 -25.97
N LEU A 195 13.57 24.71 -26.68
CA LEU A 195 13.28 23.37 -27.19
C LEU A 195 13.04 22.39 -26.05
N LEU A 196 13.91 22.39 -25.03
CA LEU A 196 13.78 21.56 -23.84
C LEU A 196 12.50 21.86 -23.07
N ARG A 197 12.20 23.14 -22.81
CA ARG A 197 10.95 23.57 -22.19
C ARG A 197 9.74 23.07 -22.96
N SER A 198 9.74 23.19 -24.30
CA SER A 198 8.64 22.74 -25.14
C SER A 198 8.44 21.23 -25.06
N LYS A 199 9.50 20.44 -25.24
CA LYS A 199 9.41 18.96 -25.22
C LYS A 199 9.05 18.41 -23.84
N MET A 200 9.53 19.03 -22.76
CA MET A 200 9.13 18.64 -21.40
C MET A 200 7.64 18.89 -21.14
N LYS A 201 7.09 20.03 -21.57
CA LYS A 201 5.65 20.32 -21.42
C LYS A 201 4.77 19.40 -22.26
N GLU A 202 5.20 19.10 -23.48
CA GLU A 202 4.53 18.12 -24.34
C GLU A 202 4.54 16.73 -23.70
N MET A 203 5.68 16.28 -23.19
CA MET A 203 5.84 14.99 -22.51
C MET A 203 4.91 14.85 -21.30
N LEU A 204 4.80 15.90 -20.49
CA LEU A 204 3.97 15.90 -19.27
C LEU A 204 2.48 16.17 -19.57
N ASN A 205 2.15 16.61 -20.79
CA ASN A 205 0.81 17.05 -21.18
C ASN A 205 0.25 18.12 -20.23
N ILE A 206 1.02 19.18 -20.00
CA ILE A 206 0.69 20.27 -19.06
C ILE A 206 0.64 21.64 -19.74
N ASN A 207 0.04 22.61 -19.05
CA ASN A 207 -0.19 23.96 -19.55
C ASN A 207 1.11 24.78 -19.68
N HIS A 208 1.03 25.89 -20.42
CA HIS A 208 2.15 26.81 -20.63
C HIS A 208 2.66 27.53 -19.37
N ASP A 209 1.90 27.57 -18.27
CA ASP A 209 2.29 28.31 -17.06
C ASP A 209 3.02 27.44 -16.02
N ASP A 210 3.01 26.12 -16.21
CA ASP A 210 3.68 25.20 -15.30
C ASP A 210 5.20 25.21 -15.49
N ILE A 211 5.93 25.07 -14.38
CA ILE A 211 7.40 25.09 -14.36
C ILE A 211 7.95 23.70 -14.63
N THR A 212 8.85 23.61 -15.62
CA THR A 212 9.56 22.40 -16.04
C THR A 212 11.06 22.63 -16.26
N VAL A 213 11.47 23.84 -16.65
CA VAL A 213 12.88 24.17 -16.88
C VAL A 213 13.23 25.47 -16.18
N LEU A 214 14.23 25.43 -15.30
CA LEU A 214 14.77 26.59 -14.59
C LEU A 214 16.19 26.88 -15.03
N TRP A 215 16.51 28.16 -15.20
CA TRP A 215 17.88 28.63 -15.48
C TRP A 215 18.55 29.10 -14.19
N TYR A 216 19.80 28.71 -13.94
CA TYR A 216 20.60 29.27 -12.86
C TYR A 216 21.34 30.53 -13.33
N ASP A 217 21.22 31.61 -12.56
CA ASP A 217 21.85 32.92 -12.76
C ASP A 217 23.38 32.85 -12.72
N SER A 218 23.98 32.57 -13.88
CA SER A 218 25.40 32.24 -14.05
C SER A 218 26.05 33.06 -15.16
N VAL A 219 25.70 32.80 -16.43
CA VAL A 219 26.29 33.49 -17.58
C VAL A 219 25.44 34.66 -18.09
N THR A 220 26.10 35.68 -18.65
CA THR A 220 25.45 36.85 -19.26
C THR A 220 25.05 36.60 -20.72
N CYS A 221 23.99 37.27 -21.19
CA CYS A 221 23.51 37.15 -22.56
C CYS A 221 24.21 38.09 -23.55
N ASP A 222 24.90 39.13 -23.09
CA ASP A 222 25.56 40.13 -23.96
C ASP A 222 26.90 39.63 -24.51
N ASN A 223 27.62 38.85 -23.71
CA ASN A 223 28.97 38.40 -24.03
C ASN A 223 29.27 36.95 -23.60
N GLY A 224 28.36 36.28 -22.87
CA GLY A 224 28.49 34.87 -22.51
C GLY A 224 29.46 34.60 -21.37
N LYS A 225 29.88 35.64 -20.64
CA LYS A 225 30.79 35.50 -19.49
C LYS A 225 30.08 34.89 -18.30
N LEU A 226 30.82 34.10 -17.53
CA LEU A 226 30.41 33.62 -16.23
C LEU A 226 30.50 34.74 -15.20
N GLU A 227 29.36 35.37 -14.90
CA GLU A 227 29.23 36.47 -13.95
C GLU A 227 27.86 36.36 -13.27
N TRP A 228 27.76 35.93 -12.02
CA TRP A 228 26.46 35.84 -11.33
C TRP A 228 25.87 37.24 -11.05
N GLN A 229 24.66 37.55 -11.57
CA GLN A 229 24.07 38.88 -11.43
C GLN A 229 23.46 39.12 -10.04
N ASN A 230 23.00 38.07 -9.37
CA ASN A 230 22.25 38.11 -8.11
C ASN A 230 20.90 38.84 -8.22
N GLU A 231 20.43 39.05 -9.44
CA GLU A 231 19.17 39.72 -9.78
C GLU A 231 18.74 39.34 -11.20
N LEU A 232 17.45 39.41 -11.48
CA LEU A 232 16.96 39.43 -12.86
C LEU A 232 17.21 40.83 -13.43
N ASN A 233 18.03 40.91 -14.47
CA ASN A 233 18.30 42.15 -15.20
C ASN A 233 18.48 41.88 -16.71
N GLU A 234 18.77 42.92 -17.49
CA GLU A 234 18.94 42.82 -18.95
C GLU A 234 19.99 41.78 -19.39
N ARG A 235 20.96 41.43 -18.53
CA ARG A 235 22.03 40.47 -18.85
C ARG A 235 21.62 39.01 -18.70
N ASN A 236 20.50 38.69 -18.05
CA ASN A 236 20.00 37.30 -17.94
C ASN A 236 18.53 37.15 -18.34
N LEU A 237 17.85 38.26 -18.67
CA LEU A 237 16.46 38.31 -19.11
C LEU A 237 16.17 37.38 -20.31
N GLN A 238 17.13 37.25 -21.24
CA GLN A 238 16.96 36.37 -22.39
C GLN A 238 16.83 34.89 -22.00
N PHE A 239 17.60 34.44 -21.00
CA PHE A 239 17.52 33.07 -20.48
C PHE A 239 16.25 32.86 -19.66
N PHE A 240 15.86 33.83 -18.83
CA PHE A 240 14.59 33.82 -18.11
C PHE A 240 13.39 33.63 -19.05
N ASN A 241 13.36 34.36 -20.17
CA ASN A 241 12.31 34.25 -21.18
C ASN A 241 12.34 32.91 -21.95
N ALA A 242 13.50 32.29 -22.07
CA ALA A 242 13.68 30.99 -22.71
C ALA A 242 13.19 29.82 -21.83
N CYS A 243 13.27 29.98 -20.51
CA CYS A 243 12.89 28.98 -19.49
C CYS A 243 11.50 29.25 -18.88
N ASP A 244 11.12 28.46 -17.88
CA ASP A 244 9.93 28.68 -17.04
C ASP A 244 10.22 29.58 -15.84
N GLY A 245 11.48 29.85 -15.54
CA GLY A 245 11.89 30.74 -14.47
C GLY A 245 13.40 30.80 -14.33
N ILE A 246 13.85 31.59 -13.36
CA ILE A 246 15.26 31.77 -13.03
C ILE A 246 15.48 31.48 -11.54
N PHE A 247 16.55 30.74 -11.25
CA PHE A 247 17.14 30.57 -9.93
C PHE A 247 18.27 31.60 -9.82
N LEU A 248 18.07 32.64 -9.03
CA LEU A 248 19.07 33.68 -8.80
C LEU A 248 20.18 33.19 -7.87
N ASN A 249 21.41 33.64 -8.12
CA ASN A 249 22.53 33.36 -7.22
C ASN A 249 22.28 33.96 -5.83
N TYR A 250 22.95 33.42 -4.81
CA TYR A 250 22.66 33.69 -3.39
C TYR A 250 23.39 34.92 -2.79
N CYS A 251 24.21 35.64 -3.56
CA CYS A 251 24.96 36.84 -3.10
C CYS A 251 24.22 38.17 -3.33
N TRP A 252 22.89 38.17 -3.29
CA TRP A 252 22.04 39.34 -3.54
C TRP A 252 21.93 40.30 -2.34
N LYS A 253 21.53 41.54 -2.60
CA LYS A 253 21.15 42.54 -1.60
C LYS A 253 19.67 42.91 -1.76
N VAL A 254 19.04 43.49 -0.73
CA VAL A 254 17.62 43.88 -0.78
C VAL A 254 17.29 44.78 -1.99
N LYS A 255 18.21 45.69 -2.37
CA LYS A 255 18.06 46.55 -3.55
C LYS A 255 17.99 45.76 -4.87
N ASN A 256 18.72 44.65 -4.98
CA ASN A 256 18.69 43.78 -6.16
C ASN A 256 17.29 43.17 -6.38
N LEU A 257 16.61 42.80 -5.29
CA LEU A 257 15.25 42.27 -5.36
C LEU A 257 14.25 43.31 -5.87
N GLU A 258 14.43 44.58 -5.51
CA GLU A 258 13.61 45.68 -6.03
C GLU A 258 13.84 45.88 -7.53
N GLN A 259 15.06 45.67 -8.01
CA GLN A 259 15.38 45.75 -9.44
C GLN A 259 14.70 44.62 -10.22
N CYS A 260 14.66 43.41 -9.66
CA CYS A 260 13.94 42.27 -10.26
C CYS A 260 12.46 42.57 -10.49
N GLN A 261 11.82 43.29 -9.57
CA GLN A 261 10.40 43.63 -9.66
C GLN A 261 10.10 44.67 -10.75
N ASN A 262 11.09 45.50 -11.11
CA ASN A 262 10.94 46.58 -12.09
C ASN A 262 11.13 46.11 -13.54
N ILE A 263 11.80 44.98 -13.77
CA ILE A 263 12.13 44.52 -15.13
C ILE A 263 11.03 43.64 -15.76
N VAL A 264 10.17 43.03 -14.94
CA VAL A 264 9.07 42.19 -15.42
C VAL A 264 7.75 42.50 -14.72
N ASP A 265 6.65 42.24 -15.42
CA ASP A 265 5.30 42.35 -14.87
C ASP A 265 5.16 41.52 -13.59
N ARG A 266 4.35 42.03 -12.65
CA ARG A 266 4.00 41.37 -11.38
C ARG A 266 3.59 39.90 -11.54
N LYS A 267 2.91 39.56 -12.64
CA LYS A 267 2.46 38.18 -12.94
C LYS A 267 3.59 37.16 -13.10
N LEU A 268 4.82 37.62 -13.31
CA LEU A 268 5.99 36.77 -13.52
C LEU A 268 6.89 36.69 -12.28
N TRP A 269 6.58 37.38 -11.19
CA TRP A 269 7.43 37.43 -10.00
C TRP A 269 7.57 36.07 -9.32
N ASN A 270 6.57 35.20 -9.42
CA ASN A 270 6.61 33.83 -8.93
C ASN A 270 7.56 32.91 -9.75
N ARG A 271 8.07 33.38 -10.89
CA ARG A 271 9.06 32.68 -11.72
C ARG A 271 10.50 33.08 -11.38
N ILE A 272 10.69 34.02 -10.44
CA ILE A 272 11.99 34.49 -9.96
C ILE A 272 12.26 33.85 -8.60
N PHE A 273 13.07 32.79 -8.59
CA PHE A 273 13.46 32.06 -7.40
C PHE A 273 14.74 32.65 -6.83
N VAL A 274 14.64 33.41 -5.75
CA VAL A 274 15.78 34.02 -5.09
C VAL A 274 16.56 32.96 -4.30
N GLY A 275 17.82 32.73 -4.65
CA GLY A 275 18.65 31.71 -4.02
C GLY A 275 19.04 32.05 -2.58
N VAL A 276 18.97 31.05 -1.71
CA VAL A 276 19.42 31.14 -0.31
C VAL A 276 20.26 29.90 -0.01
N ASP A 277 21.58 30.09 0.10
CA ASP A 277 22.50 29.03 0.52
C ASP A 277 22.43 28.82 2.02
N VAL A 278 21.94 27.66 2.44
CA VAL A 278 21.78 27.30 3.86
C VAL A 278 23.15 27.13 4.54
N PHE A 279 24.24 26.91 3.80
CA PHE A 279 25.59 26.96 4.39
C PHE A 279 26.09 28.40 4.63
N GLY A 280 25.41 29.41 4.10
CA GLY A 280 25.63 30.82 4.41
C GLY A 280 26.65 31.53 3.53
N ARG A 281 27.09 30.95 2.41
CA ARG A 281 28.04 31.60 1.50
C ARG A 281 27.36 32.81 0.86
N GLY A 282 27.85 34.01 1.17
CA GLY A 282 27.37 35.26 0.57
C GLY A 282 25.93 35.67 0.92
N CYS A 283 25.24 34.90 1.77
CA CYS A 283 23.83 35.13 2.10
C CYS A 283 23.65 36.17 3.21
N ILE A 284 22.58 36.96 3.09
CA ILE A 284 22.09 37.80 4.20
C ILE A 284 21.77 36.90 5.40
N GLY A 285 22.27 37.25 6.59
CA GLY A 285 22.07 36.46 7.81
C GLY A 285 23.02 35.27 8.00
N GLY A 286 23.83 34.92 6.99
CA GLY A 286 24.90 33.91 7.12
C GLY A 286 24.45 32.45 7.17
N GLY A 287 23.23 32.13 6.71
CA GLY A 287 22.72 30.75 6.59
C GLY A 287 22.42 30.05 7.93
N GLY A 288 22.41 28.72 7.92
CA GLY A 288 22.10 27.85 9.05
C GLY A 288 20.74 28.18 9.67
N PHE A 289 20.68 28.27 11.01
CA PHE A 289 19.45 28.70 11.70
C PHE A 289 19.06 30.16 11.48
N ASN A 290 19.89 30.97 10.83
CA ASN A 290 19.59 32.36 10.46
C ASN A 290 19.09 32.49 9.01
N THR A 291 18.92 31.37 8.29
CA THR A 291 18.35 31.33 6.94
C THR A 291 17.01 32.05 6.84
N ASN A 292 16.23 32.08 7.93
CA ASN A 292 14.97 32.81 8.02
C ASN A 292 15.11 34.32 7.76
N ILE A 293 16.28 34.91 8.04
CA ILE A 293 16.52 36.35 7.80
C ILE A 293 16.50 36.66 6.30
N ALA A 294 17.17 35.82 5.48
CA ALA A 294 17.16 35.99 4.04
C ALA A 294 15.76 35.74 3.45
N ILE A 295 15.09 34.68 3.91
CA ILE A 295 13.74 34.32 3.45
C ILE A 295 12.72 35.40 3.80
N GLU A 296 12.80 36.01 4.98
CA GLU A 296 11.93 37.11 5.38
C GLU A 296 12.00 38.28 4.40
N GLU A 297 13.21 38.65 3.95
CA GLU A 297 13.39 39.72 2.96
C GLU A 297 12.81 39.35 1.60
N ILE A 298 12.95 38.09 1.17
CA ILE A 298 12.34 37.59 -0.08
C ILE A 298 10.82 37.62 0.03
N TYR A 299 10.28 37.16 1.16
CA TYR A 299 8.84 37.13 1.46
C TYR A 299 8.24 38.54 1.44
N LYS A 300 8.90 39.53 2.05
CA LYS A 300 8.47 40.95 1.99
C LYS A 300 8.39 41.48 0.56
N LYS A 301 9.22 40.97 -0.35
CA LYS A 301 9.19 41.31 -1.79
C LYS A 301 8.24 40.42 -2.60
N GLN A 302 7.60 39.42 -1.99
CA GLN A 302 6.66 38.52 -2.66
C GLN A 302 7.26 37.91 -3.93
N LEU A 303 8.53 37.50 -3.86
CA LEU A 303 9.25 36.73 -4.87
C LEU A 303 9.34 35.27 -4.42
N SER A 304 9.50 34.35 -5.36
CA SER A 304 9.75 32.94 -5.05
C SER A 304 11.14 32.76 -4.42
N MET A 305 11.33 31.68 -3.68
CA MET A 305 12.60 31.38 -3.01
C MET A 305 13.14 30.02 -3.41
N ALA A 306 14.46 29.90 -3.47
CA ALA A 306 15.15 28.63 -3.65
C ALA A 306 16.11 28.37 -2.50
N LEU A 307 15.79 27.38 -1.68
CA LEU A 307 16.63 26.92 -0.59
C LEU A 307 17.70 25.96 -1.15
N PHE A 308 18.95 26.37 -1.07
CA PHE A 308 20.08 25.60 -1.56
C PHE A 308 20.82 24.93 -0.41
N ALA A 309 21.13 23.64 -0.57
CA ALA A 309 21.87 22.81 0.39
C ALA A 309 21.28 22.74 1.82
N PRO A 310 19.95 22.52 2.01
CA PRO A 310 19.37 22.35 3.33
C PRO A 310 19.86 21.08 4.05
N GLY A 311 20.55 20.16 3.35
CA GLY A 311 21.30 19.04 3.95
C GLY A 311 22.28 19.46 5.04
N TRP A 312 22.59 20.76 5.17
CA TRP A 312 23.28 21.37 6.30
C TRP A 312 22.84 20.85 7.68
N THR A 313 21.54 20.66 7.92
CA THR A 313 21.00 20.17 9.20
C THR A 313 21.46 18.75 9.54
N HIS A 314 21.84 17.98 8.53
CA HIS A 314 22.34 16.62 8.64
C HIS A 314 23.87 16.59 8.60
N GLU A 315 24.46 17.26 7.62
CA GLU A 315 25.91 17.25 7.37
C GLU A 315 26.71 18.00 8.44
N LYS A 316 26.23 19.19 8.84
CA LYS A 316 26.97 20.08 9.73
C LYS A 316 26.65 19.83 11.19
N LEU A 317 25.39 19.58 11.52
CA LEU A 317 24.92 19.38 12.89
C LEU A 317 24.95 17.91 13.34
N GLY A 318 25.13 16.98 12.40
CA GLY A 318 25.28 15.55 12.68
C GLY A 318 23.97 14.76 12.53
N GLN A 319 24.14 13.48 12.20
CA GLN A 319 23.04 12.58 11.80
C GLN A 319 22.15 12.16 12.98
N HIS A 320 22.72 12.08 14.19
CA HIS A 320 22.03 11.60 15.40
C HIS A 320 20.87 12.52 15.82
N ASP A 321 21.09 13.84 15.80
CA ASP A 321 20.10 14.84 16.22
C ASP A 321 19.31 15.43 15.04
N PHE A 322 19.47 14.86 13.85
CA PHE A 322 18.89 15.34 12.61
C PHE A 322 17.39 15.68 12.74
N PRO A 323 16.49 14.83 13.28
CA PRO A 323 15.06 15.17 13.35
C PRO A 323 14.76 16.43 14.16
N SER A 324 15.49 16.62 15.27
CA SER A 324 15.34 17.79 16.15
C SER A 324 15.85 19.06 15.47
N ASN A 325 17.02 18.95 14.81
CA ASN A 325 17.61 20.03 14.05
C ASN A 325 16.73 20.43 12.85
N GLU A 326 16.15 19.45 12.15
CA GLU A 326 15.23 19.65 11.04
C GLU A 326 13.97 20.38 11.50
N TYR A 327 13.35 19.94 12.60
CA TYR A 327 12.21 20.65 13.20
C TYR A 327 12.54 22.10 13.58
N LYS A 328 13.68 22.33 14.25
CA LYS A 328 14.13 23.67 14.64
C LYS A 328 14.45 24.56 13.44
N PHE A 329 15.00 24.00 12.37
CA PHE A 329 15.28 24.73 11.15
C PHE A 329 13.97 25.16 10.48
N TRP A 330 13.11 24.20 10.16
CA TRP A 330 11.87 24.46 9.43
C TRP A 330 10.87 25.32 10.21
N SER A 331 10.79 25.18 11.54
CA SER A 331 9.93 26.05 12.38
C SER A 331 10.24 27.54 12.27
N LYS A 332 11.50 27.91 12.00
CA LYS A 332 11.91 29.30 11.76
C LYS A 332 11.55 29.80 10.37
N LEU A 333 11.37 28.88 9.42
CA LEU A 333 11.09 29.17 8.01
C LEU A 333 9.59 29.26 7.76
N THR A 334 8.80 28.37 8.36
CA THR A 334 7.34 28.24 8.16
C THR A 334 6.56 29.56 8.17
N PRO A 335 6.84 30.57 9.02
CA PRO A 335 6.12 31.84 8.98
C PRO A 335 6.17 32.59 7.65
N TYR A 336 7.14 32.25 6.79
CA TYR A 336 7.39 32.90 5.50
C TYR A 336 7.11 31.99 4.31
N LEU A 337 6.65 30.75 4.54
CA LEU A 337 6.34 29.77 3.51
C LEU A 337 4.82 29.55 3.44
N SER A 338 4.30 29.44 2.23
CA SER A 338 2.89 29.06 2.03
C SER A 338 2.73 27.56 2.25
N GLU A 339 1.85 27.17 3.19
CA GLU A 339 1.43 25.78 3.36
C GLU A 339 0.51 25.35 2.21
N GLN A 340 0.82 24.21 1.62
CA GLN A 340 0.28 23.80 0.32
C GLN A 340 -0.91 22.85 0.48
N ARG A 341 -1.95 23.06 -0.32
CA ARG A 341 -3.16 22.20 -0.34
C ARG A 341 -3.00 21.11 -1.38
N ILE A 342 -3.06 19.87 -0.93
CA ILE A 342 -2.95 18.70 -1.81
C ILE A 342 -4.37 18.24 -2.22
N SER A 343 -4.63 18.10 -3.52
CA SER A 343 -5.88 17.54 -4.04
C SER A 343 -5.83 16.03 -3.94
N LEU A 344 -6.64 15.44 -3.05
CA LEU A 344 -6.60 14.00 -2.77
C LEU A 344 -7.91 13.33 -3.16
N GLU A 345 -7.83 12.07 -3.57
CA GLU A 345 -8.98 11.22 -3.83
C GLU A 345 -9.12 10.15 -2.75
N LEU A 346 -10.37 9.87 -2.34
CA LEU A 346 -10.65 8.79 -1.38
C LEU A 346 -10.55 7.41 -2.07
N PRO A 347 -9.99 6.39 -1.39
CA PRO A 347 -9.54 6.38 0.00
C PRO A 347 -8.11 6.93 0.21
N ILE A 348 -7.93 7.75 1.24
CA ILE A 348 -6.62 8.24 1.69
C ILE A 348 -6.13 7.38 2.85
N GLN A 349 -4.85 7.03 2.84
CA GLN A 349 -4.30 6.14 3.86
C GLN A 349 -2.81 6.42 4.13
N THR A 350 -2.45 6.69 5.39
CA THR A 350 -1.04 6.83 5.81
C THR A 350 -0.80 6.31 7.23
N SER A 351 0.38 5.72 7.47
CA SER A 351 0.94 5.43 8.80
C SER A 351 1.92 6.50 9.26
N PHE A 352 2.13 7.53 8.43
CA PHE A 352 3.18 8.54 8.60
C PHE A 352 4.58 7.91 8.59
N CYS A 353 4.76 6.79 7.87
CA CYS A 353 6.07 6.20 7.66
C CYS A 353 6.93 7.14 6.83
N GLN A 354 8.09 7.53 7.35
CA GLN A 354 9.02 8.44 6.66
C GLN A 354 9.94 7.75 5.63
N GLY A 355 9.68 6.48 5.31
CA GLY A 355 10.55 5.69 4.42
C GLY A 355 11.80 5.16 5.13
N PHE A 356 11.80 5.08 6.46
CA PHE A 356 12.88 4.49 7.24
C PHE A 356 12.34 4.00 8.58
N GLY A 357 13.14 3.21 9.30
CA GLY A 357 12.91 2.90 10.71
C GLY A 357 14.05 2.11 11.32
N LYS A 358 14.26 2.27 12.63
CA LYS A 358 15.17 1.39 13.42
C LYS A 358 14.66 -0.05 13.45
N GLN A 359 13.35 -0.21 13.26
CA GLN A 359 12.61 -1.45 13.29
C GLN A 359 11.54 -1.41 12.19
N LEU A 360 11.08 -2.58 11.76
CA LEU A 360 9.95 -2.71 10.83
C LEU A 360 8.78 -3.33 11.57
N TRP A 361 7.62 -2.68 11.47
CA TRP A 361 6.39 -3.05 12.14
C TRP A 361 5.28 -3.36 11.13
N GLU A 362 4.46 -4.36 11.44
CA GLU A 362 3.22 -4.66 10.72
C GLU A 362 2.09 -4.88 11.74
N ASN A 363 1.02 -4.11 11.63
CA ASN A 363 -0.14 -4.13 12.53
C ASN A 363 0.20 -4.04 14.03
N GLY A 364 1.19 -3.23 14.38
CA GLY A 364 1.68 -3.02 15.76
C GLY A 364 2.57 -4.15 16.28
N LYS A 365 2.88 -5.16 15.46
CA LYS A 365 3.83 -6.24 15.76
C LYS A 365 5.18 -5.94 15.12
N LEU A 366 6.25 -6.19 15.87
CA LEU A 366 7.61 -6.10 15.36
C LEU A 366 7.86 -7.24 14.35
N CYS A 367 8.09 -6.89 13.08
CA CYS A 367 8.39 -7.83 11.99
C CYS A 367 9.88 -8.04 11.78
N SER A 368 10.66 -6.96 11.87
CA SER A 368 12.12 -7.01 11.80
C SER A 368 12.72 -6.07 12.83
N PRO A 369 13.67 -6.54 13.65
CA PRO A 369 14.40 -5.69 14.58
C PRO A 369 15.52 -4.88 13.91
N LYS A 370 15.75 -5.06 12.60
CA LYS A 370 16.84 -4.40 11.87
C LYS A 370 16.43 -3.03 11.34
N SER A 371 17.37 -2.09 11.38
CA SER A 371 17.25 -0.79 10.71
C SER A 371 17.09 -0.95 9.20
N TRP A 372 16.30 -0.06 8.61
CA TRP A 372 16.07 0.00 7.18
C TRP A 372 15.77 1.43 6.73
N TYR A 373 16.12 1.72 5.48
CA TYR A 373 15.88 2.97 4.78
C TYR A 373 15.47 2.66 3.34
N ASN A 374 14.32 3.16 2.93
CA ASN A 374 13.83 3.16 1.56
C ASN A 374 12.84 4.31 1.43
N LEU A 375 13.29 5.44 0.88
CA LEU A 375 12.46 6.64 0.75
C LEU A 375 11.25 6.42 -0.17
N GLY A 376 11.31 5.47 -1.12
CA GLY A 376 10.17 5.05 -1.92
C GLY A 376 9.04 4.41 -1.10
N ARG A 377 9.29 4.03 0.16
CA ARG A 377 8.27 3.58 1.13
C ARG A 377 7.73 4.70 2.02
N GLN A 378 8.16 5.94 1.82
CA GLN A 378 7.61 7.10 2.52
C GLN A 378 6.14 7.29 2.14
N GLU A 379 5.25 7.28 3.14
CA GLU A 379 3.82 7.50 2.94
C GLU A 379 3.49 9.01 3.01
N LEU A 380 2.23 9.38 2.77
CA LEU A 380 1.78 10.77 2.84
C LEU A 380 2.14 11.38 4.20
N GLN A 381 2.87 12.51 4.19
CA GLN A 381 3.35 13.19 5.40
C GLN A 381 2.35 14.26 5.86
N PRO A 382 2.31 14.56 7.17
CA PRO A 382 1.38 15.57 7.69
C PRO A 382 1.87 16.99 7.37
N CYS A 383 1.00 17.98 7.61
CA CYS A 383 1.38 19.38 7.65
C CYS A 383 2.50 19.64 8.68
N PHE A 384 3.34 20.65 8.42
CA PHE A 384 4.34 21.09 9.39
C PHE A 384 3.65 21.65 10.66
N GLY A 385 4.26 21.44 11.82
CA GLY A 385 3.79 22.04 13.08
C GLY A 385 3.76 21.01 14.20
N ASP A 386 2.57 20.75 14.74
CA ASP A 386 2.35 20.15 16.05
C ASP A 386 2.57 18.62 16.13
N THR A 387 3.50 18.11 15.32
CA THR A 387 3.75 16.69 15.19
C THR A 387 5.24 16.39 15.12
N LEU A 388 5.65 15.26 15.72
CA LEU A 388 6.97 14.68 15.55
C LEU A 388 6.84 13.24 15.13
N VAL A 389 7.79 12.74 14.34
CA VAL A 389 7.84 11.32 13.98
C VAL A 389 8.70 10.57 14.98
N THR A 390 8.21 9.44 15.48
CA THR A 390 9.00 8.50 16.30
C THR A 390 9.24 7.19 15.55
N THR A 391 10.37 6.55 15.83
CA THR A 391 10.73 5.21 15.34
C THR A 391 10.70 4.15 16.43
N ASP A 392 10.41 4.54 17.68
CA ASP A 392 10.50 3.62 18.84
C ASP A 392 9.34 2.62 18.83
N VAL A 393 8.20 3.04 18.30
CA VAL A 393 7.03 2.21 18.04
C VAL A 393 6.43 2.65 16.71
N ALA A 394 5.86 1.71 15.97
CA ALA A 394 5.02 2.02 14.82
C ALA A 394 3.92 0.98 14.70
N PHE A 395 2.79 1.38 14.10
CA PHE A 395 1.75 0.42 13.77
C PHE A 395 2.06 -0.27 12.42
N ASN A 396 2.49 0.47 11.41
CA ASN A 396 2.91 -0.08 10.12
C ASN A 396 4.09 0.71 9.56
N GLY A 397 5.09 0.01 9.01
CA GLY A 397 6.31 0.62 8.49
C GLY A 397 7.36 0.80 9.59
N GLY A 398 8.07 1.93 9.56
CA GLY A 398 9.23 2.17 10.43
C GLY A 398 9.05 3.31 11.42
N SER A 399 7.93 4.04 11.31
CA SER A 399 7.65 5.20 12.15
C SER A 399 6.15 5.45 12.29
N CYS A 400 5.79 6.25 13.29
CA CYS A 400 4.44 6.78 13.47
C CYS A 400 4.48 8.23 13.98
N LEU A 401 3.32 8.87 14.03
CA LEU A 401 3.20 10.27 14.41
C LEU A 401 2.97 10.44 15.91
N LYS A 402 3.81 11.20 16.60
CA LYS A 402 3.62 11.69 17.96
C LYS A 402 3.06 13.11 17.93
N LEU A 403 1.91 13.33 18.56
CA LEU A 403 1.27 14.65 18.64
C LEU A 403 1.90 15.50 19.75
N LEU A 404 2.11 16.79 19.47
CA LEU A 404 2.67 17.78 20.39
C LEU A 404 1.63 18.71 21.01
N ASN A 405 0.49 18.92 20.36
CA ASN A 405 -0.57 19.81 20.85
C ASN A 405 -1.91 19.07 20.95
N THR A 406 -2.83 19.66 21.71
CA THR A 406 -4.19 19.14 21.88
C THR A 406 -4.94 19.11 20.56
N ARG A 407 -4.93 20.20 19.78
CA ARG A 407 -5.53 20.27 18.45
C ARG A 407 -4.44 20.37 17.39
N THR A 408 -4.38 19.39 16.49
CA THR A 408 -3.32 19.25 15.49
C THR A 408 -3.92 19.10 14.09
N LYS A 409 -3.47 19.94 13.14
CA LYS A 409 -3.80 19.78 11.72
C LYS A 409 -2.95 18.65 11.14
N LEU A 410 -3.59 17.60 10.63
CA LEU A 410 -2.88 16.51 9.95
C LEU A 410 -2.67 16.83 8.48
N PHE A 411 -3.73 17.25 7.79
CA PHE A 411 -3.67 17.54 6.35
C PHE A 411 -4.42 18.82 6.01
N HIS A 412 -3.82 19.62 5.15
CA HIS A 412 -4.46 20.70 4.40
C HIS A 412 -4.65 20.17 2.97
N CYS A 413 -5.90 19.93 2.58
CA CYS A 413 -6.19 19.14 1.38
C CYS A 413 -7.45 19.63 0.68
N SER A 414 -7.69 19.12 -0.53
CA SER A 414 -8.95 19.30 -1.23
C SER A 414 -9.45 17.95 -1.72
N ILE A 415 -10.50 17.45 -1.06
CA ILE A 415 -11.08 16.15 -1.36
C ILE A 415 -12.53 16.36 -1.78
N LEU A 416 -12.81 16.13 -3.05
CA LEU A 416 -14.19 16.17 -3.56
C LEU A 416 -14.96 14.95 -3.07
N VAL A 417 -16.00 15.19 -2.26
CA VAL A 417 -16.86 14.13 -1.74
C VAL A 417 -18.20 14.12 -2.46
N ARG A 418 -18.48 13.01 -3.14
CA ARG A 418 -19.75 12.75 -3.85
C ARG A 418 -20.64 11.71 -3.16
N LYS A 419 -20.27 11.27 -1.96
CA LYS A 419 -20.96 10.21 -1.22
C LYS A 419 -21.58 10.77 0.06
N LYS A 420 -22.70 10.17 0.48
CA LYS A 420 -23.41 10.58 1.71
C LYS A 420 -22.68 10.24 3.00
N ASN A 421 -21.73 9.29 2.95
CA ASN A 421 -21.04 8.79 4.14
C ASN A 421 -19.53 8.83 3.93
N ILE A 422 -18.81 9.34 4.93
CA ILE A 422 -17.36 9.31 5.01
C ILE A 422 -16.97 8.58 6.28
N VAL A 423 -16.12 7.56 6.14
CA VAL A 423 -15.58 6.83 7.28
C VAL A 423 -14.13 7.20 7.48
N LEU A 424 -13.82 7.82 8.62
CA LEU A 424 -12.46 8.13 9.04
C LEU A 424 -12.03 7.12 10.10
N LYS A 425 -10.85 6.52 9.91
CA LYS A 425 -10.26 5.56 10.85
C LYS A 425 -8.92 6.07 11.33
N ILE A 426 -8.81 6.29 12.63
CA ILE A 426 -7.56 6.68 13.28
C ILE A 426 -7.14 5.56 14.21
N ILE A 427 -5.96 5.01 13.98
CA ILE A 427 -5.37 4.05 14.90
C ILE A 427 -4.38 4.77 15.76
N TYR A 428 -4.46 4.59 17.06
CA TYR A 428 -3.55 5.25 17.97
C TYR A 428 -3.19 4.45 19.21
N LYS A 429 -2.12 4.86 19.86
CA LYS A 429 -1.65 4.28 21.13
C LYS A 429 -1.33 5.43 22.08
N SER A 430 -1.66 5.26 23.36
CA SER A 430 -1.37 6.21 24.42
C SER A 430 -0.82 5.49 25.65
N ASN A 431 -0.15 6.24 26.53
CA ASN A 431 0.36 5.76 27.82
C ASN A 431 -0.69 5.83 28.95
N LEU A 432 -1.88 6.38 28.69
CA LEU A 432 -2.97 6.46 29.66
C LEU A 432 -3.59 5.07 29.95
N PRO A 433 -4.31 4.88 31.07
CA PRO A 433 -5.05 3.65 31.36
C PRO A 433 -6.15 3.38 30.30
N ASN A 434 -6.38 2.09 29.97
CA ASN A 434 -7.26 1.65 28.86
C ASN A 434 -8.67 2.26 28.83
N ASP A 435 -9.21 2.70 29.96
CA ASP A 435 -10.58 3.21 30.06
C ASP A 435 -10.67 4.71 29.71
N GLN A 436 -9.56 5.46 29.81
CA GLN A 436 -9.46 6.87 29.41
C GLN A 436 -9.03 7.04 27.94
N ILE A 437 -8.42 6.01 27.33
CA ILE A 437 -7.89 6.13 25.96
C ILE A 437 -9.00 6.11 24.89
N LEU A 438 -10.16 5.51 25.17
CA LEU A 438 -11.19 5.23 24.15
C LEU A 438 -11.75 6.50 23.48
N ASP A 439 -11.88 7.60 24.22
CA ASP A 439 -12.36 8.89 23.69
C ASP A 439 -11.25 9.94 23.50
N LEU A 440 -10.00 9.53 23.67
CA LEU A 440 -8.84 10.42 23.73
C LEU A 440 -8.63 11.23 22.45
N ILE A 441 -8.71 10.59 21.28
CA ILE A 441 -8.55 11.26 19.98
C ILE A 441 -9.91 11.55 19.36
N ASN A 442 -10.14 12.78 18.92
CA ASN A 442 -11.36 13.22 18.26
C ASN A 442 -11.02 13.74 16.86
N PRO A 443 -11.35 12.99 15.80
CA PRO A 443 -11.16 13.45 14.44
C PRO A 443 -12.12 14.60 14.10
N ILE A 444 -11.60 15.62 13.42
CA ILE A 444 -12.38 16.76 12.96
C ILE A 444 -12.17 16.93 11.46
N ILE A 445 -13.26 17.15 10.73
CA ILE A 445 -13.26 17.44 9.30
C ILE A 445 -13.69 18.89 9.10
N GLU A 446 -12.87 19.64 8.39
CA GLU A 446 -13.20 20.97 7.88
C GLU A 446 -13.59 20.86 6.40
N PHE A 447 -14.75 21.40 6.02
CA PHE A 447 -15.28 21.29 4.66
C PHE A 447 -16.01 22.55 4.22
N SER A 448 -16.14 22.74 2.91
CA SER A 448 -16.97 23.79 2.29
C SER A 448 -17.93 23.16 1.27
N SER A 449 -19.07 23.81 1.00
CA SER A 449 -19.91 23.40 -0.13
C SER A 449 -19.28 23.89 -1.45
N ASN A 450 -19.61 23.26 -2.58
CA ASN A 450 -19.02 23.61 -3.88
C ASN A 450 -19.24 25.08 -4.32
N ASN A 451 -20.25 25.76 -3.75
CA ASN A 451 -20.64 27.11 -4.14
C ASN A 451 -20.51 28.14 -3.02
N ASP A 452 -20.01 27.72 -1.84
CA ASP A 452 -19.92 28.57 -0.66
C ASP A 452 -18.46 28.74 -0.22
N THR A 453 -18.11 29.96 0.14
CA THR A 453 -16.82 30.32 0.73
C THR A 453 -16.79 30.06 2.23
N GLU A 454 -17.95 29.81 2.85
CA GLU A 454 -18.00 29.45 4.27
C GLU A 454 -17.39 28.07 4.54
N LEU A 455 -16.58 28.01 5.61
CA LEU A 455 -15.98 26.78 6.13
C LEU A 455 -16.82 26.26 7.30
N TYR A 456 -17.12 24.97 7.23
CA TYR A 456 -17.85 24.24 8.24
C TYR A 456 -16.94 23.20 8.89
N GLU A 457 -17.02 23.05 10.21
CA GLU A 457 -16.30 22.03 10.96
C GLU A 457 -17.26 21.02 11.57
N ILE A 458 -16.96 19.73 11.41
CA ILE A 458 -17.63 18.64 12.12
C ILE A 458 -16.60 17.91 12.96
N ASP A 459 -16.87 17.88 14.27
CA ASP A 459 -16.14 17.09 15.24
C ASP A 459 -16.95 15.85 15.61
N SER A 460 -16.24 14.73 15.76
CA SER A 460 -16.69 13.47 16.32
C SER A 460 -17.53 13.55 17.62
N GLN A 461 -17.38 14.59 18.44
CA GLN A 461 -18.16 14.75 19.69
C GLN A 461 -19.50 15.50 19.55
N LYS A 462 -19.69 16.25 18.45
CA LYS A 462 -20.89 17.10 18.28
C LYS A 462 -22.05 16.29 17.71
N HIS A 463 -22.86 15.69 18.58
CA HIS A 463 -24.07 14.98 18.16
C HIS A 463 -25.19 15.95 17.75
N LYS A 464 -25.63 15.84 16.49
CA LYS A 464 -26.80 16.52 15.89
C LYS A 464 -26.69 18.05 15.78
N LYS A 465 -26.02 18.53 14.72
CA LYS A 465 -26.54 19.71 13.99
C LYS A 465 -27.54 19.21 12.95
N THR A 466 -28.55 20.00 12.62
CA THR A 466 -29.73 19.61 11.81
C THR A 466 -29.44 18.97 10.44
N ASN A 467 -28.21 19.03 9.94
CA ASN A 467 -27.83 18.66 8.58
C ASN A 467 -26.87 17.45 8.45
N PHE A 468 -26.37 16.87 9.55
CA PHE A 468 -25.48 15.69 9.52
C PHE A 468 -25.56 14.84 10.80
N GLN A 469 -25.21 13.56 10.70
CA GLN A 469 -25.13 12.59 11.80
C GLN A 469 -23.71 12.05 11.92
N VAL A 470 -23.24 11.86 13.15
CA VAL A 470 -21.91 11.32 13.44
C VAL A 470 -22.07 10.09 14.34
N GLU A 471 -21.55 8.96 13.89
CA GLU A 471 -21.50 7.71 14.64
C GLU A 471 -20.04 7.31 14.88
N THR A 472 -19.70 6.98 16.12
CA THR A 472 -18.34 6.68 16.54
C THR A 472 -18.27 5.26 17.10
N HIS A 473 -17.27 4.50 16.67
CA HIS A 473 -16.98 3.14 17.13
C HIS A 473 -15.50 3.04 17.52
N VAL A 474 -15.19 2.37 18.61
CA VAL A 474 -13.82 2.21 19.11
C VAL A 474 -13.51 0.72 19.28
N ASP A 475 -12.48 0.25 18.58
CA ASP A 475 -12.01 -1.13 18.62
C ASP A 475 -10.65 -1.20 19.31
N LYS A 476 -10.50 -2.10 20.30
CA LYS A 476 -9.19 -2.42 20.88
C LYS A 476 -8.41 -3.33 19.92
N LEU A 477 -7.19 -2.93 19.58
CA LEU A 477 -6.27 -3.69 18.74
C LEU A 477 -5.14 -4.32 19.57
N PHE A 478 -4.24 -5.04 18.89
CA PHE A 478 -3.11 -5.73 19.51
C PHE A 478 -2.07 -4.71 20.06
N ASN A 479 -1.28 -5.10 21.07
CA ASN A 479 -0.21 -4.28 21.67
C ASN A 479 -0.64 -2.88 22.17
N SER A 480 -1.86 -2.78 22.70
CA SER A 480 -2.45 -1.54 23.24
C SER A 480 -2.69 -0.44 22.20
N TRP A 481 -2.73 -0.81 20.91
CA TRP A 481 -3.25 0.09 19.88
C TRP A 481 -4.78 0.08 19.91
N ILE A 482 -5.40 1.18 19.55
CA ILE A 482 -6.85 1.39 19.51
C ILE A 482 -7.20 1.93 18.12
N CYS A 483 -8.30 1.48 17.54
CA CYS A 483 -8.84 2.02 16.29
C CYS A 483 -10.14 2.75 16.59
N LYS A 484 -10.16 4.06 16.41
CA LYS A 484 -11.39 4.85 16.43
C LYS A 484 -11.88 5.04 15.00
N THR A 485 -13.09 4.57 14.74
CA THR A 485 -13.82 4.71 13.49
C THR A 485 -14.91 5.75 13.69
N VAL A 486 -14.93 6.79 12.86
CA VAL A 486 -15.97 7.83 12.86
C VAL A 486 -16.65 7.82 11.50
N ASP A 487 -17.97 7.61 11.49
CA ASP A 487 -18.83 7.69 10.31
C ASP A 487 -19.56 9.04 10.30
N PHE A 488 -19.18 9.89 9.35
CA PHE A 488 -19.81 11.17 9.07
C PHE A 488 -20.87 10.96 7.99
N LYS A 489 -22.16 11.01 8.38
CA LYS A 489 -23.32 10.85 7.50
C LYS A 489 -23.97 12.21 7.20
N PHE A 490 -24.01 12.59 5.94
CA PHE A 490 -24.53 13.87 5.48
C PHE A 490 -25.98 13.72 4.97
N ASN A 491 -26.89 14.59 5.41
CA ASN A 491 -28.33 14.46 5.10
C ASN A 491 -28.69 14.93 3.68
N LEU A 492 -27.92 15.85 3.08
CA LEU A 492 -28.16 16.43 1.76
C LEU A 492 -27.18 15.90 0.71
N ILE A 493 -27.67 15.72 -0.53
CA ILE A 493 -26.86 15.38 -1.71
C ILE A 493 -26.29 16.69 -2.28
N GLU A 494 -25.36 17.30 -1.56
CA GLU A 494 -24.55 18.39 -2.13
C GLU A 494 -23.10 17.93 -2.17
N ASN A 495 -22.43 18.20 -3.28
CA ASN A 495 -21.00 17.99 -3.38
C ASN A 495 -20.32 18.97 -2.43
N PHE A 496 -19.48 18.45 -1.54
CA PHE A 496 -18.66 19.26 -0.64
C PHE A 496 -17.21 18.86 -0.78
N ILE A 497 -16.34 19.78 -0.40
CA ILE A 497 -14.89 19.64 -0.48
C ILE A 497 -14.36 19.63 0.94
N ILE A 498 -13.70 18.54 1.36
CA ILE A 498 -12.93 18.56 2.61
C ILE A 498 -11.69 19.43 2.36
N LYS A 499 -11.51 20.43 3.22
CA LYS A 499 -10.42 21.41 3.18
C LYS A 499 -9.30 21.07 4.16
N ALA A 500 -9.62 20.45 5.29
CA ALA A 500 -8.60 19.98 6.22
C ALA A 500 -9.07 18.81 7.07
N ILE A 501 -8.11 18.01 7.53
CA ILE A 501 -8.32 16.94 8.50
C ILE A 501 -7.50 17.27 9.74
N TRP A 502 -8.18 17.32 10.88
CA TRP A 502 -7.59 17.64 12.18
C TRP A 502 -7.83 16.51 13.17
N VAL A 503 -7.03 16.50 14.22
CA VAL A 503 -7.20 15.64 15.39
C VAL A 503 -7.15 16.51 16.64
N GLU A 504 -8.10 16.32 17.55
CA GLU A 504 -8.13 16.92 18.87
C GLU A 504 -8.00 15.87 19.99
N ILE A 505 -7.24 16.19 21.04
CA ILE A 505 -7.01 15.34 22.21
C ILE A 505 -7.75 15.94 23.40
N SER A 506 -8.55 15.12 24.09
CA SER A 506 -9.43 15.56 25.19
C SER A 506 -8.74 15.87 26.53
N GLU A 507 -7.48 15.45 26.72
CA GLU A 507 -6.69 15.71 27.94
C GLU A 507 -5.27 16.21 27.59
N GLU A 508 -4.70 17.10 28.42
CA GLU A 508 -3.35 17.69 28.26
C GLU A 508 -2.18 16.72 28.56
N ASN A 509 -2.28 15.45 28.17
CA ASN A 509 -1.21 14.47 28.40
C ASN A 509 -0.57 13.98 27.09
N PHE A 510 0.63 14.50 26.82
CA PHE A 510 1.42 14.31 25.60
C PHE A 510 2.01 12.89 25.50
N GLY A 511 1.52 12.07 24.56
CA GLY A 511 2.07 10.73 24.33
C GLY A 511 1.31 9.86 23.33
N THR A 512 0.57 10.46 22.40
CA THR A 512 -0.33 9.72 21.51
C THR A 512 0.29 9.49 20.14
N TYR A 513 0.35 8.21 19.73
CA TYR A 513 0.96 7.74 18.48
C TYR A 513 -0.13 7.40 17.45
N ILE A 514 -0.07 7.85 16.20
CA ILE A 514 -1.07 7.52 15.14
C ILE A 514 -0.50 6.58 14.07
N GLY A 515 -1.23 5.53 13.68
CA GLY A 515 -0.86 4.54 12.67
C GLY A 515 -2.00 4.11 11.71
N LYS A 516 -1.73 3.13 10.84
CA LYS A 516 -2.57 2.74 9.67
C LYS A 516 -2.98 1.27 9.71
N LEU A 517 -4.23 0.85 9.44
CA LEU A 517 -4.54 -0.59 9.36
C LEU A 517 -4.09 -1.18 8.01
N LYS A 518 -3.18 -2.17 8.00
CA LYS A 518 -3.08 -3.09 6.85
C LYS A 518 -4.09 -4.21 7.10
N PHE A 519 -4.84 -4.65 6.08
CA PHE A 519 -5.82 -5.72 6.29
C PHE A 519 -5.10 -7.02 6.67
N ASP A 520 -5.21 -7.37 7.94
CA ASP A 520 -4.63 -8.57 8.51
C ASP A 520 -5.52 -9.76 8.22
N ILE A 521 -5.10 -10.55 7.23
CA ILE A 521 -5.82 -11.75 6.79
C ILE A 521 -5.92 -12.77 7.93
N GLU A 522 -4.85 -12.95 8.71
CA GLU A 522 -4.81 -13.90 9.82
C GLU A 522 -5.76 -13.48 10.95
N LYS A 523 -5.67 -12.21 11.37
CA LYS A 523 -6.53 -11.71 12.44
C LYS A 523 -8.01 -11.72 12.04
N TYR A 524 -8.35 -11.28 10.83
CA TYR A 524 -9.74 -11.25 10.36
C TYR A 524 -10.29 -12.65 10.14
N PHE A 525 -9.50 -13.56 9.58
CA PHE A 525 -9.89 -14.97 9.47
C PHE A 525 -10.18 -15.58 10.84
N ASN A 526 -9.26 -15.40 11.80
CA ASN A 526 -9.41 -15.93 13.15
C ASN A 526 -10.62 -15.33 13.90
N SER A 527 -10.89 -14.02 13.74
CA SER A 527 -12.07 -13.39 14.36
C SER A 527 -13.36 -13.94 13.78
N VAL A 528 -13.49 -14.01 12.45
CA VAL A 528 -14.70 -14.54 11.81
C VAL A 528 -14.87 -16.03 12.12
N TYR A 529 -13.77 -16.80 12.16
CA TYR A 529 -13.82 -18.22 12.49
C TYR A 529 -14.31 -18.45 13.92
N SER A 530 -13.92 -17.59 14.87
CA SER A 530 -14.37 -17.67 16.26
C SER A 530 -15.89 -17.43 16.41
N GLU A 531 -16.48 -16.61 15.55
CA GLU A 531 -17.92 -16.32 15.54
C GLU A 531 -18.73 -17.39 14.79
N GLU A 532 -18.30 -17.75 13.58
CA GLU A 532 -19.08 -18.58 12.65
C GLU A 532 -18.83 -20.09 12.80
N SER A 533 -17.74 -20.49 13.46
CA SER A 533 -17.31 -21.89 13.60
C SER A 533 -17.25 -22.66 12.28
N SER A 534 -16.95 -21.98 11.16
CA SER A 534 -16.89 -22.57 9.82
C SER A 534 -15.74 -21.96 9.03
N ALA A 535 -14.72 -22.76 8.69
CA ALA A 535 -13.52 -22.25 8.02
C ALA A 535 -13.84 -21.79 6.60
N ALA A 536 -14.75 -22.48 5.91
CA ALA A 536 -15.24 -22.08 4.60
C ALA A 536 -15.85 -20.66 4.60
N ILE A 537 -16.73 -20.37 5.57
CA ILE A 537 -17.40 -19.06 5.72
C ILE A 537 -16.36 -18.00 6.11
N ALA A 538 -15.45 -18.31 7.03
CA ALA A 538 -14.38 -17.40 7.45
C ALA A 538 -13.43 -17.06 6.30
N THR A 539 -13.02 -18.07 5.51
CA THR A 539 -12.19 -17.90 4.29
C THR A 539 -12.88 -16.95 3.32
N LEU A 540 -14.15 -17.19 3.00
CA LEU A 540 -14.90 -16.33 2.08
C LEU A 540 -15.07 -14.92 2.59
N LYS A 541 -15.56 -14.72 3.82
CA LYS A 541 -15.69 -13.38 4.40
C LYS A 541 -14.36 -12.64 4.37
N THR A 542 -13.25 -13.33 4.62
CA THR A 542 -11.90 -12.75 4.58
C THR A 542 -11.52 -12.31 3.16
N LEU A 543 -11.74 -13.16 2.15
CA LEU A 543 -11.44 -12.84 0.75
C LEU A 543 -12.37 -11.75 0.18
N ILE A 544 -13.65 -11.74 0.56
CA ILE A 544 -14.61 -10.69 0.19
C ILE A 544 -14.20 -9.36 0.81
N GLN A 545 -13.85 -9.36 2.10
CA GLN A 545 -13.40 -8.16 2.79
C GLN A 545 -12.05 -7.66 2.26
N PHE A 546 -11.15 -8.56 1.87
CA PHE A 546 -9.91 -8.23 1.16
C PHE A 546 -10.23 -7.55 -0.17
N LEU A 547 -11.09 -8.15 -1.01
CA LEU A 547 -11.47 -7.62 -2.31
C LEU A 547 -12.13 -6.23 -2.22
N ASN A 548 -12.96 -6.00 -1.21
CA ASN A 548 -13.60 -4.70 -0.98
C ASN A 548 -12.60 -3.62 -0.53
N LYS A 549 -11.51 -3.99 0.14
CA LYS A 549 -10.47 -3.08 0.65
C LYS A 549 -9.25 -2.95 -0.27
N ASP A 550 -9.17 -3.80 -1.28
CA ASP A 550 -8.07 -3.80 -2.24
C ASP A 550 -8.15 -2.53 -3.12
N ASN A 551 -7.01 -1.87 -3.31
CA ASN A 551 -6.87 -0.61 -4.03
C ASN A 551 -6.30 -0.79 -5.45
N SER A 552 -6.27 -2.02 -5.99
CA SER A 552 -5.75 -2.28 -7.33
C SER A 552 -6.50 -1.44 -8.36
N SER A 553 -5.80 -1.04 -9.42
CA SER A 553 -6.36 -0.26 -10.53
C SER A 553 -6.60 -1.10 -11.80
N THR A 554 -6.12 -2.35 -11.82
CA THR A 554 -6.25 -3.27 -12.96
C THR A 554 -6.73 -4.66 -12.55
N ALA A 555 -7.36 -5.38 -13.48
CA ALA A 555 -7.85 -6.74 -13.25
C ALA A 555 -6.71 -7.74 -12.96
N ILE A 556 -5.54 -7.53 -13.58
CA ILE A 556 -4.35 -8.38 -13.40
C ILE A 556 -3.78 -8.20 -12.00
N GLU A 557 -3.62 -6.95 -11.56
CA GLU A 557 -3.15 -6.61 -10.22
C GLU A 557 -4.11 -7.14 -9.15
N LEU A 558 -5.42 -6.92 -9.30
CA LEU A 558 -6.43 -7.45 -8.39
C LEU A 558 -6.35 -8.98 -8.30
N SER A 559 -6.23 -9.66 -9.44
CA SER A 559 -6.10 -11.12 -9.49
C SER A 559 -4.84 -11.62 -8.77
N LYS A 560 -3.72 -10.91 -8.94
CA LYS A 560 -2.45 -11.21 -8.25
C LYS A 560 -2.58 -11.00 -6.73
N ASN A 561 -3.21 -9.90 -6.32
CA ASN A 561 -3.39 -9.57 -4.90
C ASN A 561 -4.30 -10.57 -4.20
N VAL A 562 -5.43 -10.94 -4.82
CA VAL A 562 -6.33 -11.97 -4.27
C VAL A 562 -5.61 -13.32 -4.20
N ARG A 563 -4.82 -13.69 -5.20
CA ARG A 563 -4.03 -14.95 -5.16
C ARG A 563 -3.00 -14.95 -4.02
N ASN A 564 -2.34 -13.82 -3.77
CA ASN A 564 -1.45 -13.67 -2.62
C ASN A 564 -2.20 -13.81 -1.29
N ALA A 565 -3.41 -13.26 -1.19
CA ALA A 565 -4.26 -13.43 -0.01
C ALA A 565 -4.67 -14.89 0.22
N ILE A 566 -4.97 -15.63 -0.85
CA ILE A 566 -5.28 -17.06 -0.82
C ILE A 566 -4.07 -17.86 -0.33
N ASN A 567 -2.88 -17.60 -0.86
CA ASN A 567 -1.66 -18.29 -0.42
C ASN A 567 -1.41 -18.08 1.08
N LYS A 568 -1.61 -16.86 1.59
CA LYS A 568 -1.54 -16.58 3.03
C LYS A 568 -2.57 -17.37 3.85
N LEU A 569 -3.83 -17.46 3.39
CA LEU A 569 -4.86 -18.25 4.08
C LEU A 569 -4.47 -19.74 4.17
N LYS A 570 -3.86 -20.29 3.12
CA LYS A 570 -3.34 -21.67 3.12
C LYS A 570 -2.18 -21.89 4.10
N GLU A 571 -1.42 -20.84 4.42
CA GLU A 571 -0.35 -20.89 5.44
C GLU A 571 -0.91 -20.77 6.86
N ILE A 572 -2.00 -20.03 7.04
CA ILE A 572 -2.67 -19.81 8.34
C ILE A 572 -3.43 -21.07 8.78
N ASP A 573 -4.13 -21.73 7.86
CA ASP A 573 -5.00 -22.85 8.18
C ASP A 573 -4.88 -23.96 7.12
N PHE A 574 -4.44 -25.14 7.56
CA PHE A 574 -4.15 -26.27 6.68
C PHE A 574 -5.37 -27.11 6.30
N ARG A 575 -6.57 -26.78 6.78
CA ARG A 575 -7.77 -27.55 6.43
C ARG A 575 -8.04 -27.48 4.93
N THR A 576 -8.42 -28.63 4.36
CA THR A 576 -8.76 -28.78 2.94
C THR A 576 -9.85 -27.80 2.50
N GLU A 577 -10.83 -27.53 3.36
CA GLU A 577 -11.93 -26.60 3.06
C GLU A 577 -11.50 -25.14 2.90
N VAL A 578 -10.39 -24.70 3.52
CA VAL A 578 -9.85 -23.34 3.33
C VAL A 578 -9.27 -23.21 1.93
N GLU A 579 -8.51 -24.21 1.51
CA GLU A 579 -7.91 -24.25 0.19
C GLU A 579 -8.95 -24.37 -0.93
N SER A 580 -9.86 -25.34 -0.85
CA SER A 580 -10.84 -25.57 -1.92
C SER A 580 -11.80 -24.39 -2.09
N VAL A 581 -12.29 -23.83 -0.99
CA VAL A 581 -13.19 -22.68 -1.03
C VAL A 581 -12.50 -21.47 -1.65
N ALA A 582 -11.25 -21.22 -1.28
CA ALA A 582 -10.47 -20.11 -1.81
C ALA A 582 -10.23 -20.24 -3.32
N GLU A 583 -9.84 -21.43 -3.80
CA GLU A 583 -9.58 -21.69 -5.22
C GLU A 583 -10.86 -21.63 -6.07
N ILE A 584 -11.94 -22.28 -5.63
CA ILE A 584 -13.22 -22.26 -6.34
C ILE A 584 -13.78 -20.84 -6.37
N TYR A 585 -13.68 -20.10 -5.25
CA TYR A 585 -14.08 -18.69 -5.20
C TYR A 585 -13.27 -17.84 -6.19
N PHE A 586 -11.94 -17.97 -6.19
CA PHE A 586 -11.07 -17.22 -7.10
C PHE A 586 -11.43 -17.46 -8.57
N ARG A 587 -11.69 -18.72 -8.94
CA ARG A 587 -12.18 -19.04 -10.30
C ARG A 587 -13.55 -18.48 -10.58
N PHE A 588 -14.48 -18.64 -9.64
CA PHE A 588 -15.84 -18.13 -9.77
C PHE A 588 -15.86 -16.61 -10.03
N ILE A 589 -15.00 -15.84 -9.38
CA ILE A 589 -14.94 -14.38 -9.60
C ILE A 589 -14.14 -14.00 -10.86
N THR A 590 -13.09 -14.74 -11.22
CA THR A 590 -12.23 -14.39 -12.38
C THR A 590 -12.83 -14.75 -13.74
N LEU A 591 -13.77 -15.70 -13.81
CA LEU A 591 -14.46 -16.08 -15.06
C LEU A 591 -15.22 -14.94 -15.75
N SER A 592 -15.63 -13.91 -15.01
CA SER A 592 -16.30 -12.72 -15.56
C SER A 592 -15.35 -11.57 -15.89
N ALA A 593 -14.06 -11.69 -15.56
CA ALA A 593 -13.11 -10.57 -15.65
C ALA A 593 -12.87 -10.07 -17.07
N SER A 594 -12.94 -10.95 -18.07
CA SER A 594 -12.75 -10.60 -19.50
C SER A 594 -13.94 -9.92 -20.16
N LYS A 595 -15.07 -9.74 -19.44
CA LYS A 595 -16.33 -9.21 -19.99
C LYS A 595 -16.53 -7.71 -19.74
N PHE A 596 -15.56 -7.04 -19.13
CA PHE A 596 -15.68 -5.64 -18.72
C PHE A 596 -14.47 -4.84 -19.19
N ASP A 597 -14.72 -3.77 -19.94
CA ASP A 597 -13.68 -2.84 -20.40
C ASP A 597 -13.28 -1.82 -19.32
N GLU A 598 -14.21 -1.51 -18.41
CA GLU A 598 -14.01 -0.55 -17.31
C GLU A 598 -13.79 -1.27 -15.96
N PHE A 599 -12.69 -0.95 -15.28
CA PHE A 599 -12.29 -1.62 -14.04
C PHE A 599 -13.27 -1.39 -12.87
N ASN A 600 -13.91 -0.23 -12.80
CA ASN A 600 -14.92 0.06 -11.77
C ASN A 600 -16.16 -0.83 -11.92
N ALA A 601 -16.61 -1.06 -13.17
CA ALA A 601 -17.71 -1.95 -13.47
C ALA A 601 -17.35 -3.41 -13.13
N LEU A 602 -16.11 -3.82 -13.42
CA LEU A 602 -15.58 -5.12 -13.00
C LEU A 602 -15.64 -5.27 -11.48
N LYS A 603 -15.17 -4.28 -10.70
CA LYS A 603 -15.14 -4.36 -9.23
C LYS A 603 -16.55 -4.51 -8.63
N LEU A 604 -17.53 -3.77 -9.16
CA LEU A 604 -18.93 -3.91 -8.75
C LEU A 604 -19.50 -5.30 -9.05
N GLU A 605 -19.22 -5.85 -10.24
CA GLU A 605 -19.66 -7.21 -10.59
C GLU A 605 -18.97 -8.27 -9.72
N LEU A 606 -17.67 -8.12 -9.43
CA LEU A 606 -16.95 -9.02 -8.53
C LEU A 606 -17.60 -9.03 -7.15
N SER A 607 -17.90 -7.87 -6.55
CA SER A 607 -18.61 -7.80 -5.26
C SER A 607 -20.00 -8.46 -5.31
N ARG A 608 -20.74 -8.30 -6.41
CA ARG A 608 -22.05 -8.95 -6.60
C ARG A 608 -21.92 -10.48 -6.66
N ARG A 609 -20.95 -10.98 -7.43
CA ARG A 609 -20.64 -12.42 -7.56
C ARG A 609 -20.17 -13.00 -6.23
N SER A 610 -19.34 -12.26 -5.50
CA SER A 610 -18.90 -12.63 -4.16
C SER A 610 -20.07 -12.91 -3.22
N GLN A 611 -21.09 -12.04 -3.23
CA GLN A 611 -22.30 -12.24 -2.43
C GLN A 611 -23.12 -13.46 -2.88
N LEU A 612 -23.23 -13.70 -4.18
CA LEU A 612 -23.90 -14.89 -4.71
C LEU A 612 -23.22 -16.19 -4.27
N TYR A 613 -21.89 -16.24 -4.37
CA TYR A 613 -21.11 -17.41 -3.95
C TYR A 613 -21.21 -17.64 -2.44
N MET A 614 -21.19 -16.56 -1.65
CA MET A 614 -21.39 -16.61 -0.20
C MET A 614 -22.75 -17.25 0.16
N ASN A 615 -23.82 -16.80 -0.50
CA ASN A 615 -25.16 -17.36 -0.29
C ASN A 615 -25.21 -18.86 -0.68
N LYS A 616 -24.51 -19.26 -1.73
CA LYS A 616 -24.40 -20.68 -2.13
C LYS A 616 -23.70 -21.50 -1.05
N VAL A 617 -22.58 -21.04 -0.51
CA VAL A 617 -21.85 -21.74 0.56
C VAL A 617 -22.67 -21.85 1.84
N ILE A 618 -23.37 -20.79 2.25
CA ILE A 618 -24.23 -20.82 3.44
C ILE A 618 -25.37 -21.84 3.30
N ASN A 619 -25.99 -21.93 2.11
CA ASN A 619 -27.13 -22.82 1.89
C ASN A 619 -26.75 -24.27 1.56
N SER A 620 -25.53 -24.51 1.08
CA SER A 620 -25.09 -25.84 0.62
C SER A 620 -25.36 -26.98 1.61
N ARG A 621 -25.14 -26.75 2.91
CA ARG A 621 -25.36 -27.79 3.93
C ARG A 621 -26.83 -28.22 4.05
N LYS A 622 -27.76 -27.27 3.92
CA LYS A 622 -29.21 -27.57 3.88
C LYS A 622 -29.57 -28.40 2.66
N ASP A 623 -28.96 -28.08 1.51
CA ASP A 623 -29.20 -28.82 0.26
C ASP A 623 -28.63 -30.25 0.33
N VAL A 624 -27.44 -30.42 0.93
CA VAL A 624 -26.87 -31.74 1.26
C VAL A 624 -27.84 -32.54 2.12
N ALA A 625 -28.36 -31.94 3.19
CA ALA A 625 -29.30 -32.59 4.11
C ALA A 625 -30.61 -33.01 3.40
N LYS A 626 -31.16 -32.12 2.57
CA LYS A 626 -32.37 -32.40 1.78
C LYS A 626 -32.18 -33.56 0.81
N ASN A 627 -30.98 -33.73 0.26
CA ASN A 627 -30.65 -34.83 -0.66
C ASN A 627 -30.39 -36.14 0.09
N GLY A 628 -29.60 -36.09 1.15
CA GLY A 628 -29.23 -37.28 1.94
C GLY A 628 -30.40 -37.87 2.72
N GLN A 629 -31.30 -37.04 3.27
CA GLN A 629 -32.39 -37.53 4.11
C GLN A 629 -33.30 -38.52 3.37
N LYS A 630 -33.42 -38.41 2.04
CA LYS A 630 -34.27 -39.27 1.21
C LYS A 630 -33.91 -40.77 1.33
N PHE A 631 -32.68 -41.08 1.74
CA PHE A 631 -32.14 -42.44 1.86
C PHE A 631 -32.22 -43.02 3.27
N ILE A 632 -32.72 -42.25 4.25
CA ILE A 632 -32.95 -42.71 5.61
C ILE A 632 -34.37 -43.26 5.72
N THR A 633 -34.55 -44.58 5.75
CA THR A 633 -35.89 -45.19 5.87
C THR A 633 -36.34 -45.30 7.33
N ASP A 634 -37.64 -45.43 7.54
CA ASP A 634 -38.18 -45.67 8.87
C ASP A 634 -37.69 -47.03 9.42
N GLY A 635 -37.35 -47.07 10.71
CA GLY A 635 -36.82 -48.24 11.42
C GLY A 635 -35.34 -48.56 11.19
N CYS A 636 -34.61 -47.83 10.34
CA CYS A 636 -33.23 -48.19 10.01
C CYS A 636 -32.24 -47.90 11.15
N LYS A 637 -31.14 -48.65 11.16
CA LYS A 637 -29.99 -48.48 12.05
C LYS A 637 -28.82 -47.90 11.28
N ILE A 638 -28.34 -46.74 11.71
CA ILE A 638 -27.32 -45.96 11.02
C ILE A 638 -26.04 -45.96 11.86
N LEU A 639 -24.88 -46.17 11.24
CA LEU A 639 -23.59 -45.94 11.87
C LEU A 639 -22.96 -44.66 11.35
N VAL A 640 -22.54 -43.79 12.27
CA VAL A 640 -21.83 -42.54 11.96
C VAL A 640 -20.47 -42.51 12.64
N HIS A 641 -19.53 -41.84 11.99
CA HIS A 641 -18.17 -41.69 12.49
C HIS A 641 -17.89 -40.25 12.90
N SER A 642 -17.39 -40.06 14.12
CA SER A 642 -17.01 -38.75 14.65
C SER A 642 -18.17 -37.75 14.63
N ARG A 643 -17.89 -36.47 14.38
CA ARG A 643 -18.90 -35.40 14.29
C ARG A 643 -18.83 -34.66 12.96
N SER A 644 -19.77 -34.97 12.07
CA SER A 644 -20.00 -34.19 10.85
C SER A 644 -21.25 -33.31 10.97
N ARG A 645 -21.10 -32.02 10.66
CA ARG A 645 -22.23 -31.07 10.65
C ARG A 645 -23.27 -31.42 9.58
N ALA A 646 -22.82 -31.84 8.39
CA ALA A 646 -23.71 -32.25 7.30
C ALA A 646 -24.48 -33.53 7.64
N VAL A 647 -23.82 -34.50 8.28
CA VAL A 647 -24.48 -35.74 8.75
C VAL A 647 -25.52 -35.40 9.83
N LEU A 648 -25.15 -34.59 10.83
CA LEU A 648 -26.07 -34.17 11.89
C LEU A 648 -27.31 -33.49 11.32
N GLU A 649 -27.14 -32.48 10.46
CA GLU A 649 -28.26 -31.76 9.85
C GLU A 649 -29.16 -32.68 9.00
N THR A 650 -28.57 -33.66 8.32
CA THR A 650 -29.33 -34.67 7.56
C THR A 650 -30.18 -35.55 8.46
N LEU A 651 -29.64 -36.00 9.60
CA LEU A 651 -30.38 -36.80 10.57
C LEU A 651 -31.50 -35.98 11.22
N LEU A 652 -31.23 -34.72 11.57
CA LEU A 652 -32.24 -33.81 12.10
C LEU A 652 -33.36 -33.54 11.08
N GLU A 653 -33.03 -33.35 9.81
CA GLU A 653 -34.02 -33.19 8.73
C GLU A 653 -34.83 -34.48 8.51
N ALA A 654 -34.21 -35.66 8.57
CA ALA A 654 -34.95 -36.92 8.52
C ALA A 654 -35.93 -37.06 9.71
N ARG A 655 -35.49 -36.61 10.90
CA ARG A 655 -36.34 -36.60 12.10
C ARG A 655 -37.48 -35.59 11.99
N SER A 656 -37.24 -34.40 11.40
CA SER A 656 -38.27 -33.39 11.16
C SER A 656 -39.38 -33.90 10.22
N LYS A 657 -39.05 -34.84 9.33
CA LYS A 657 -39.99 -35.59 8.49
C LYS A 657 -40.65 -36.79 9.18
N GLN A 658 -40.62 -36.84 10.52
CA GLN A 658 -41.22 -37.88 11.36
C GLN A 658 -40.69 -39.30 11.11
N ARG A 659 -39.44 -39.43 10.64
CA ARG A 659 -38.80 -40.76 10.55
C ARG A 659 -38.23 -41.17 11.91
N HIS A 660 -38.33 -42.45 12.22
CA HIS A 660 -37.82 -43.09 13.42
C HIS A 660 -36.64 -44.00 13.04
N PHE A 661 -35.48 -43.79 13.64
CA PHE A 661 -34.27 -44.56 13.35
C PHE A 661 -33.34 -44.55 14.56
N GLN A 662 -32.40 -45.49 14.59
CA GLN A 662 -31.39 -45.59 15.65
C GLN A 662 -30.00 -45.29 15.09
N VAL A 663 -29.18 -44.55 15.84
CA VAL A 663 -27.83 -44.15 15.41
C VAL A 663 -26.76 -44.72 16.33
N TYR A 664 -25.82 -45.47 15.80
CA TYR A 664 -24.57 -45.82 16.47
C TYR A 664 -23.51 -44.77 16.12
N VAL A 665 -22.80 -44.26 17.13
CA VAL A 665 -21.80 -43.19 16.98
C VAL A 665 -20.48 -43.69 17.53
N THR A 666 -19.43 -43.71 16.71
CA THR A 666 -18.08 -44.02 17.22
C THR A 666 -17.56 -42.87 18.07
N GLU A 667 -16.85 -43.15 19.17
CA GLU A 667 -16.33 -42.09 20.03
C GLU A 667 -15.29 -41.18 19.35
N SER A 668 -14.59 -41.68 18.34
CA SER A 668 -13.56 -41.00 17.54
C SER A 668 -12.39 -40.47 18.38
N ALA A 669 -11.61 -41.38 18.96
CA ALA A 669 -10.34 -41.05 19.57
C ALA A 669 -9.37 -40.44 18.52
N PRO A 670 -8.44 -39.54 18.92
CA PRO A 670 -8.13 -39.15 20.30
C PRO A 670 -8.89 -37.91 20.82
N ASP A 671 -9.63 -37.18 19.99
CA ASP A 671 -10.34 -35.95 20.41
C ASP A 671 -11.78 -36.18 20.89
N TYR A 672 -12.27 -37.42 20.79
CA TYR A 672 -13.55 -37.88 21.32
C TYR A 672 -14.79 -37.07 20.88
N VAL A 673 -14.69 -36.35 19.76
CA VAL A 673 -15.76 -35.45 19.27
C VAL A 673 -17.03 -36.20 18.87
N GLY A 674 -16.98 -37.52 18.66
CA GLY A 674 -18.16 -38.36 18.48
C GLY A 674 -19.08 -38.39 19.71
N ARG A 675 -18.56 -38.11 20.90
CA ARG A 675 -19.39 -37.97 22.12
C ARG A 675 -20.38 -36.81 22.01
N ASP A 676 -19.93 -35.66 21.51
CA ASP A 676 -20.77 -34.48 21.26
C ASP A 676 -21.81 -34.73 20.15
N MET A 677 -21.46 -35.51 19.11
CA MET A 677 -22.45 -35.96 18.11
C MET A 677 -23.55 -36.81 18.77
N ASN A 678 -23.17 -37.75 19.62
CA ASN A 678 -24.12 -38.59 20.34
C ASN A 678 -25.02 -37.79 21.31
N GLU A 679 -24.48 -36.78 21.99
CA GLU A 679 -25.27 -35.90 22.87
C GLU A 679 -26.30 -35.10 22.08
N LYS A 680 -25.90 -34.46 20.97
CA LYS A 680 -26.81 -33.68 20.11
C LYS A 680 -27.94 -34.49 19.50
N LEU A 681 -27.68 -35.76 19.15
CA LEU A 681 -28.74 -36.64 18.67
C LEU A 681 -29.75 -36.99 19.77
N LYS A 682 -29.28 -37.22 21.00
CA LYS A 682 -30.17 -37.45 22.16
C LYS A 682 -31.01 -36.23 22.49
N GLU A 683 -30.42 -35.04 22.47
CA GLU A 683 -31.13 -33.76 22.66
C GLU A 683 -32.23 -33.56 21.61
N ALA A 684 -32.00 -33.98 20.37
CA ALA A 684 -32.99 -33.95 19.30
C ALA A 684 -34.03 -35.09 19.35
N GLY A 685 -34.01 -35.92 20.40
CA GLY A 685 -34.93 -37.05 20.57
C GLY A 685 -34.70 -38.20 19.59
N ILE A 686 -33.48 -38.35 19.06
CA ILE A 686 -33.06 -39.47 18.21
C ILE A 686 -32.35 -40.50 19.10
N THR A 687 -32.76 -41.77 19.00
CA THR A 687 -32.12 -42.85 19.77
C THR A 687 -30.68 -43.04 19.29
N SER A 688 -29.70 -42.70 20.13
CA SER A 688 -28.29 -42.88 19.79
C SER A 688 -27.50 -43.66 20.84
N THR A 689 -26.52 -44.43 20.37
CA THR A 689 -25.64 -45.27 21.19
C THR A 689 -24.19 -44.98 20.83
N LEU A 690 -23.41 -44.53 21.82
CA LEU A 690 -21.98 -44.35 21.68
C LEU A 690 -21.27 -45.71 21.72
N ILE A 691 -20.34 -45.94 20.79
CA ILE A 691 -19.56 -47.18 20.68
C ILE A 691 -18.06 -46.86 20.62
N LEU A 692 -17.24 -47.82 21.05
CA LEU A 692 -15.78 -47.77 20.87
C LEU A 692 -15.42 -47.81 19.38
N ASP A 693 -14.34 -47.15 18.98
CA ASP A 693 -13.85 -47.20 17.60
C ASP A 693 -13.48 -48.63 17.18
N SER A 694 -13.00 -49.45 18.12
CA SER A 694 -12.71 -50.88 17.92
C SER A 694 -13.95 -51.77 17.83
N ALA A 695 -15.12 -51.28 18.24
CA ALA A 695 -16.38 -52.03 18.20
C ALA A 695 -17.10 -51.94 16.85
N VAL A 696 -16.55 -51.21 15.87
CA VAL A 696 -17.15 -51.02 14.54
C VAL A 696 -17.47 -52.36 13.87
N GLY A 697 -16.52 -53.30 13.83
CA GLY A 697 -16.74 -54.61 13.23
C GLY A 697 -17.85 -55.43 13.92
N TYR A 698 -17.95 -55.32 15.25
CA TYR A 698 -18.96 -56.02 16.05
C TYR A 698 -20.39 -55.47 15.81
N ILE A 699 -20.51 -54.15 15.64
CA ILE A 699 -21.81 -53.49 15.44
C ILE A 699 -22.26 -53.49 13.99
N MET A 700 -21.35 -53.55 13.02
CA MET A 700 -21.65 -53.39 11.60
C MET A 700 -22.72 -54.37 11.07
N ASP A 701 -22.79 -55.59 11.60
CA ASP A 701 -23.82 -56.57 11.19
C ASP A 701 -25.25 -56.08 11.52
N ARG A 702 -25.40 -55.34 12.62
CA ARG A 702 -26.67 -54.76 13.09
C ARG A 702 -27.07 -53.47 12.38
N VAL A 703 -26.17 -52.90 11.58
CA VAL A 703 -26.35 -51.61 10.92
C VAL A 703 -26.90 -51.83 9.51
N ASP A 704 -27.78 -50.95 9.06
CA ASP A 704 -28.36 -50.98 7.72
C ASP A 704 -27.60 -50.10 6.74
N LEU A 705 -27.04 -48.98 7.21
CA LEU A 705 -26.26 -48.06 6.38
C LEU A 705 -25.24 -47.25 7.20
N VAL A 706 -24.18 -46.78 6.54
CA VAL A 706 -23.16 -45.91 7.13
C VAL A 706 -23.26 -44.51 6.53
N LEU A 707 -23.24 -43.48 7.40
CA LEU A 707 -23.14 -42.07 6.98
C LEU A 707 -21.87 -41.44 7.55
N VAL A 708 -21.05 -40.87 6.67
CA VAL A 708 -19.85 -40.12 7.06
C VAL A 708 -19.82 -38.73 6.42
N GLY A 709 -19.10 -37.81 7.05
CA GLY A 709 -18.73 -36.55 6.42
C GLY A 709 -17.50 -36.71 5.52
N ALA A 710 -17.04 -35.58 4.99
CA ALA A 710 -15.71 -35.46 4.41
C ALA A 710 -15.08 -34.11 4.81
N GLU A 711 -13.77 -34.13 5.01
CA GLU A 711 -12.93 -32.92 5.07
C GLU A 711 -12.57 -32.47 3.64
N GLY A 712 -12.37 -33.42 2.73
CA GLY A 712 -12.18 -33.15 1.31
C GLY A 712 -12.62 -34.31 0.42
N VAL A 713 -13.14 -33.99 -0.77
CA VAL A 713 -13.48 -34.99 -1.80
C VAL A 713 -12.43 -34.92 -2.91
N ALA A 714 -11.67 -36.00 -3.10
CA ALA A 714 -10.61 -36.09 -4.09
C ALA A 714 -11.17 -36.28 -5.50
N GLN A 715 -10.34 -35.99 -6.50
CA GLN A 715 -10.75 -36.06 -7.92
C GLN A 715 -11.11 -37.48 -8.39
N SER A 716 -10.57 -38.51 -7.74
CA SER A 716 -10.96 -39.90 -7.97
C SER A 716 -12.34 -40.27 -7.43
N GLY A 717 -13.01 -39.37 -6.70
CA GLY A 717 -14.25 -39.63 -5.98
C GLY A 717 -14.06 -40.24 -4.59
N GLY A 718 -12.80 -40.53 -4.19
CA GLY A 718 -12.47 -40.90 -2.81
C GLY A 718 -12.54 -39.68 -1.87
N ILE A 719 -12.50 -39.92 -0.56
CA ILE A 719 -12.61 -38.85 0.44
C ILE A 719 -11.40 -38.83 1.38
N ILE A 720 -11.05 -37.63 1.85
CA ILE A 720 -10.21 -37.42 3.02
C ILE A 720 -11.17 -37.08 4.16
N ASN A 721 -11.12 -37.85 5.24
CA ASN A 721 -11.98 -37.63 6.41
C ASN A 721 -11.26 -38.05 7.70
N LYS A 722 -11.87 -37.79 8.84
CA LYS A 722 -11.37 -38.19 10.17
C LYS A 722 -10.81 -39.62 10.18
N ILE A 723 -9.65 -39.79 10.81
CA ILE A 723 -8.98 -41.09 10.98
C ILE A 723 -9.95 -42.12 11.57
N GLY A 724 -10.02 -43.29 10.93
CA GLY A 724 -10.99 -44.34 11.26
C GLY A 724 -12.11 -44.47 10.22
N THR A 725 -12.19 -43.57 9.25
CA THR A 725 -13.18 -43.65 8.16
C THR A 725 -12.86 -44.79 7.21
N TYR A 726 -11.58 -45.00 6.88
CA TYR A 726 -11.18 -46.05 5.94
C TYR A 726 -11.47 -47.46 6.50
N GLN A 727 -11.14 -47.72 7.77
CA GLN A 727 -11.47 -49.00 8.43
C GLN A 727 -12.98 -49.26 8.47
N LEU A 728 -13.78 -48.21 8.73
CA LEU A 728 -15.23 -48.28 8.75
C LEU A 728 -15.77 -48.65 7.37
N ALA A 729 -15.21 -48.06 6.32
CA ALA A 729 -15.56 -48.33 4.94
C ALA A 729 -15.22 -49.78 4.51
N ILE A 730 -14.08 -50.32 4.97
CA ILE A 730 -13.71 -51.73 4.77
C ILE A 730 -14.74 -52.65 5.43
N CYS A 731 -15.09 -52.42 6.69
CA CYS A 731 -16.08 -53.23 7.40
C CYS A 731 -17.46 -53.18 6.73
N ALA A 732 -17.89 -51.99 6.31
CA ALA A 732 -19.16 -51.80 5.61
C ALA A 732 -19.17 -52.59 4.30
N LYS A 733 -18.11 -52.49 3.50
CA LYS A 733 -17.98 -53.22 2.23
C LYS A 733 -17.96 -54.73 2.42
N ALA A 734 -17.23 -55.23 3.43
CA ALA A 734 -17.16 -56.66 3.73
C ALA A 734 -18.52 -57.26 4.09
N LEU A 735 -19.39 -56.48 4.73
CA LEU A 735 -20.75 -56.89 5.13
C LEU A 735 -21.84 -56.36 4.19
N ASN A 736 -21.46 -55.90 2.99
CA ASN A 736 -22.37 -55.36 1.96
C ASN A 736 -23.32 -54.26 2.48
N LYS A 737 -22.85 -53.44 3.41
CA LYS A 737 -23.60 -52.28 3.93
C LYS A 737 -23.30 -51.06 3.05
N PRO A 738 -24.33 -50.31 2.61
CA PRO A 738 -24.12 -49.08 1.84
C PRO A 738 -23.37 -48.04 2.68
N PHE A 739 -22.38 -47.41 2.05
CA PHE A 739 -21.51 -46.40 2.65
C PHE A 739 -21.71 -45.07 1.93
N TYR A 740 -22.35 -44.13 2.60
CA TYR A 740 -22.74 -42.85 2.04
C TYR A 740 -21.92 -41.69 2.64
N VAL A 741 -21.53 -40.77 1.78
CA VAL A 741 -20.75 -39.58 2.14
C VAL A 741 -21.64 -38.35 2.00
N LEU A 742 -21.61 -37.47 3.00
CA LEU A 742 -22.27 -36.17 2.95
C LEU A 742 -21.21 -35.08 2.93
N ALA A 743 -21.13 -34.35 1.83
CA ALA A 743 -20.10 -33.34 1.61
C ALA A 743 -20.65 -32.16 0.81
N GLU A 744 -20.38 -30.95 1.29
CA GLU A 744 -20.61 -29.74 0.52
C GLU A 744 -19.65 -29.67 -0.69
N SER A 745 -20.12 -29.22 -1.85
CA SER A 745 -19.37 -29.19 -3.12
C SER A 745 -18.12 -28.33 -3.05
N TYR A 746 -18.11 -27.32 -2.17
CA TYR A 746 -16.94 -26.50 -1.93
C TYR A 746 -15.78 -27.25 -1.27
N LYS A 747 -15.95 -28.51 -0.82
CA LYS A 747 -14.88 -29.38 -0.28
C LYS A 747 -14.21 -30.24 -1.35
N PHE A 748 -14.57 -30.06 -2.62
CA PHE A 748 -13.99 -30.81 -3.72
C PHE A 748 -12.59 -30.24 -4.04
N ILE A 749 -11.57 -31.09 -3.90
CA ILE A 749 -10.16 -30.70 -3.97
C ILE A 749 -9.48 -31.36 -5.17
N ARG A 750 -8.53 -30.64 -5.77
CA ARG A 750 -7.65 -31.17 -6.84
C ARG A 750 -6.50 -31.99 -6.25
N LEU A 751 -6.84 -33.00 -5.46
CA LEU A 751 -5.91 -34.03 -4.99
C LEU A 751 -6.29 -35.38 -5.60
N TYR A 752 -5.28 -36.20 -5.85
CA TYR A 752 -5.42 -37.54 -6.41
C TYR A 752 -4.56 -38.56 -5.63
N PRO A 753 -4.83 -38.79 -4.34
CA PRO A 753 -4.10 -39.80 -3.58
C PRO A 753 -4.47 -41.20 -4.06
N LEU A 754 -3.47 -42.04 -4.33
CA LEU A 754 -3.66 -43.47 -4.63
C LEU A 754 -3.58 -44.33 -3.37
N SER A 755 -2.97 -43.79 -2.31
CA SER A 755 -2.72 -44.51 -1.05
C SER A 755 -2.73 -43.56 0.15
N GLN A 756 -2.73 -44.12 1.37
CA GLN A 756 -2.60 -43.33 2.60
C GLN A 756 -1.29 -42.52 2.64
N ALA A 757 -0.22 -43.03 2.02
CA ALA A 757 1.08 -42.38 1.99
C ALA A 757 1.04 -41.04 1.23
N GLU A 758 0.18 -40.94 0.21
CA GLU A 758 0.08 -39.79 -0.69
C GLU A 758 -0.80 -38.65 -0.18
N ILE A 759 -1.48 -38.82 0.95
CA ILE A 759 -2.13 -37.69 1.62
C ILE A 759 -1.02 -36.70 2.05
N PRO A 760 -1.10 -35.41 1.67
CA PRO A 760 -0.10 -34.41 2.05
C PRO A 760 0.12 -34.35 3.56
N SER A 761 1.39 -34.29 4.02
CA SER A 761 1.74 -34.29 5.45
C SER A 761 1.06 -33.16 6.23
N ARG A 762 0.85 -31.99 5.62
CA ARG A 762 0.12 -30.86 6.22
C ARG A 762 -1.34 -31.16 6.59
N LEU A 763 -1.96 -32.17 5.96
CA LEU A 763 -3.32 -32.61 6.26
C LEU A 763 -3.34 -33.72 7.33
N LYS A 764 -2.29 -34.55 7.36
CA LYS A 764 -2.15 -35.64 8.33
C LYS A 764 -1.88 -35.13 9.74
N TRP A 765 -1.07 -34.08 9.87
CA TRP A 765 -0.46 -33.67 11.12
C TRP A 765 -0.86 -32.23 11.48
N ARG A 766 -1.28 -32.01 12.73
CA ARG A 766 -1.51 -30.66 13.27
C ARG A 766 -0.20 -29.88 13.30
N ASN A 767 -0.28 -28.58 13.03
CA ASN A 767 0.88 -27.67 13.17
C ASN A 767 1.19 -27.45 14.66
N GLU A 768 2.46 -27.24 15.03
CA GLU A 768 2.87 -26.99 16.42
C GLU A 768 2.13 -25.79 17.04
N ASN A 769 1.79 -24.79 16.23
CA ASN A 769 1.06 -23.59 16.64
C ASN A 769 -0.45 -23.80 16.91
N GLN A 770 -1.01 -24.96 16.54
CA GLN A 770 -2.43 -25.29 16.73
C GLN A 770 -2.67 -26.29 17.87
N MET A 771 -1.60 -26.72 18.56
CA MET A 771 -1.70 -27.62 19.72
C MET A 771 -2.08 -26.84 20.97
N GLN A 772 -3.11 -27.31 21.69
CA GLN A 772 -3.45 -26.76 23.00
C GLN A 772 -2.50 -27.30 24.07
N LYS A 773 -2.22 -26.49 25.10
CA LYS A 773 -1.40 -26.88 26.26
C LYS A 773 -2.04 -28.08 26.96
N GLY A 774 -1.44 -29.25 26.86
CA GLY A 774 -1.92 -30.50 27.50
C GLY A 774 -2.37 -31.60 26.53
N GLU A 775 -2.36 -31.36 25.21
CA GLU A 775 -2.61 -32.42 24.22
C GLU A 775 -1.45 -33.44 24.18
N ILE A 776 -1.78 -34.72 24.12
CA ILE A 776 -0.81 -35.82 24.04
C ILE A 776 0.01 -35.64 22.76
N LYS A 777 1.33 -35.55 22.91
CA LYS A 777 2.28 -35.54 21.80
C LYS A 777 2.38 -36.97 21.29
N PHE A 778 1.56 -37.29 20.30
CA PHE A 778 1.66 -38.57 19.61
C PHE A 778 2.90 -38.52 18.72
N ASP A 779 3.89 -39.38 18.99
CA ASP A 779 5.04 -39.57 18.09
C ASP A 779 4.51 -39.98 16.70
N SER A 780 4.99 -39.28 15.67
CA SER A 780 4.87 -39.37 14.19
C SER A 780 3.94 -40.34 13.42
N GLU A 781 3.14 -41.22 14.04
CA GLU A 781 2.34 -42.27 13.37
C GLU A 781 0.81 -42.18 13.58
N HIS A 782 0.29 -41.14 14.23
CA HIS A 782 -1.16 -40.97 14.47
C HIS A 782 -1.81 -39.85 13.62
N PRO A 783 -2.15 -40.10 12.35
CA PRO A 783 -2.70 -39.05 11.49
C PRO A 783 -4.11 -38.64 11.94
N LEU A 784 -4.49 -37.39 11.69
CA LEU A 784 -5.82 -36.86 12.01
C LEU A 784 -6.89 -37.29 11.01
N VAL A 785 -6.47 -37.64 9.79
CA VAL A 785 -7.32 -38.01 8.67
C VAL A 785 -6.77 -39.24 7.96
N ASP A 786 -7.67 -39.98 7.31
CA ASP A 786 -7.34 -41.04 6.36
C ASP A 786 -8.00 -40.78 5.00
N TYR A 787 -7.54 -41.51 3.99
CA TYR A 787 -8.10 -41.52 2.65
C TYR A 787 -8.98 -42.76 2.48
N THR A 788 -10.25 -42.58 2.14
CA THR A 788 -11.16 -43.67 1.78
C THR A 788 -11.31 -43.72 0.25
N PRO A 789 -10.81 -44.78 -0.41
CA PRO A 789 -10.87 -44.90 -1.87
C PRO A 789 -12.31 -45.04 -2.40
N PRO A 790 -12.56 -44.65 -3.66
CA PRO A 790 -13.91 -44.56 -4.24
C PRO A 790 -14.65 -45.89 -4.33
N ASN A 791 -13.95 -47.04 -4.40
CA ASN A 791 -14.57 -48.36 -4.50
C ASN A 791 -15.34 -48.80 -3.22
N TYR A 792 -15.10 -48.12 -2.10
CA TYR A 792 -15.84 -48.32 -0.85
C TYR A 792 -17.06 -47.40 -0.73
N ILE A 793 -17.13 -46.33 -1.52
CA ILE A 793 -18.20 -45.33 -1.43
C ILE A 793 -19.34 -45.74 -2.36
N THR A 794 -20.56 -45.78 -1.82
CA THR A 794 -21.77 -46.09 -2.59
C THR A 794 -22.27 -44.87 -3.33
N LEU A 795 -22.52 -43.76 -2.61
CA LEU A 795 -22.96 -42.47 -3.16
C LEU A 795 -22.44 -41.30 -2.33
N LEU A 796 -22.27 -40.15 -2.97
CA LEU A 796 -22.01 -38.87 -2.32
C LEU A 796 -23.25 -37.98 -2.42
N PHE A 797 -23.76 -37.52 -1.28
CA PHE A 797 -24.83 -36.53 -1.21
C PHE A 797 -24.22 -35.13 -1.09
N THR A 798 -24.49 -34.29 -2.09
CA THR A 798 -23.94 -32.94 -2.21
C THR A 798 -25.05 -31.91 -2.43
N ASP A 799 -24.71 -30.62 -2.35
CA ASP A 799 -25.57 -29.50 -2.77
C ASP A 799 -25.80 -29.45 -4.29
N LEU A 800 -24.97 -30.15 -5.07
CA LEU A 800 -25.15 -30.32 -6.52
C LEU A 800 -26.06 -31.51 -6.87
N GLY A 801 -26.48 -32.29 -5.86
CA GLY A 801 -27.27 -33.50 -6.02
C GLY A 801 -26.56 -34.75 -5.51
N THR A 802 -27.11 -35.90 -5.89
CA THR A 802 -26.55 -37.21 -5.56
C THR A 802 -25.57 -37.63 -6.66
N LEU A 803 -24.31 -37.86 -6.28
CA LEU A 803 -23.22 -38.19 -7.20
C LEU A 803 -22.72 -39.62 -6.98
N THR A 804 -22.37 -40.29 -8.06
CA THR A 804 -21.49 -41.47 -8.01
C THR A 804 -20.03 -41.01 -7.94
N THR A 805 -19.14 -41.88 -7.50
CA THR A 805 -17.69 -41.55 -7.44
C THR A 805 -17.11 -41.19 -8.80
N ALA A 806 -17.59 -41.80 -9.89
CA ALA A 806 -17.19 -41.46 -11.25
C ALA A 806 -17.62 -40.04 -11.66
N ALA A 807 -18.83 -39.62 -11.28
CA ALA A 807 -19.37 -38.29 -11.60
C ALA A 807 -18.64 -37.14 -10.88
N VAL A 808 -17.86 -37.45 -9.83
CA VAL A 808 -17.10 -36.44 -9.08
C VAL A 808 -16.07 -35.76 -9.98
N CYS A 809 -15.38 -36.49 -10.86
CA CYS A 809 -14.36 -35.91 -11.74
C CYS A 809 -14.97 -34.88 -12.71
N ASP A 810 -16.10 -35.23 -13.35
CA ASP A 810 -16.82 -34.33 -14.27
C ASP A 810 -17.33 -33.08 -13.52
N THR A 811 -17.83 -33.26 -12.30
CA THR A 811 -18.27 -32.16 -11.45
C THR A 811 -17.11 -31.25 -11.06
N LEU A 812 -15.94 -31.82 -10.74
CA LEU A 812 -14.72 -31.08 -10.43
C LEU A 812 -14.22 -30.30 -11.64
N LEU A 813 -14.31 -30.86 -12.85
CA LEU A 813 -14.03 -30.12 -14.07
C LEU A 813 -14.98 -28.92 -14.18
N GLN A 814 -16.30 -29.12 -14.09
CA GLN A 814 -17.28 -28.02 -14.16
C GLN A 814 -17.13 -26.94 -13.09
N LEU A 815 -16.61 -27.28 -11.91
CA LEU A 815 -16.36 -26.30 -10.84
C LEU A 815 -15.07 -25.49 -11.07
N TYR A 816 -14.11 -26.02 -11.84
CA TYR A 816 -12.79 -25.42 -12.06
C TYR A 816 -12.54 -24.94 -13.51
N THR A 817 -13.39 -25.30 -14.47
CA THR A 817 -13.45 -24.81 -15.86
C THR A 817 -14.64 -23.90 -16.04
#